data_AF-A0AAE2JCN4-F1
#
_entry.id   AF-A0AAE2JCN4-F1
#
_cell.length_a   1.000
_cell.length_b   1.000
_cell.length_c   1.000
_cell.angle_alpha   90.00
_cell.angle_beta   90.00
_cell.angle_gamma   90.00
#
_symmetry.space_group_name_H-M   'P 1'
#
loop_
_entity.id
_entity.type
_entity.pdbx_description
1 polymer ?
#
loop_
_entity_poly.entity_id
_entity_poly.type
_entity_poly.pdbx_seq_one_letter_code
_entity_poly.pdbx_strand_id
1 'polypeptide(L)'
;MRQQPHHLELLSPARDTAIAREAILHGADAVYIGGPGFGARHNASNSLKDIAELVPFAHRYGAKIFVTLNTILHDDELEPAQRLITDLYQTGVDALIVQDMGILELDIPPIELHASTQCDIRSVEKAKFLSDVGFTQIVLARELSLEQINAIHQATDATIEFFIHGALCVAYSGQCYISHAQTGRSANRGDCSQACRLPYTLKDDQGRVVSYEKHLLSMKDNDQTANLGALIDAGVRSFKIEGRYKDMSYVKNITAHYRQMLDAIIEERGDLARSSAGRTEHFFTPSTEKTFHRGSTDYFVNARKGDIGAFDSPKFIGLPVGEVLKVAKDHLDVEVAEPLANGDGLNVLIKREVVGFRANTVEKTGHNRYRVWPNEMPADLHKVRANHPLNRNLDHNWQQALTKTSSERRVAVDIELGGWQEQLILTLTSEEGVSITHTLDGQFEEANNAEKALSNLQDGLAKLGQTLYYARNIQVNLPGALFVPNGQLNQLRREAVDMLDAARLQNYQRGRRKPVAQPAPVYPQTHLSFLANVYNHKAREFYHRYGVQLIDAAYEAHQEKGDVPVMITKHCLRFAFNLCPKQAKGNIKSWKATPMQLVNGDEVLTLKFDCRPCEMHVIGKMKHHILKMPLPGSVVASVSPEELLKTLPKRKS
;
A
#
# COMPACT_ATOMS: atom_id res chain seq x y z
N MET A 1 -12.81 -10.97 -12.69
CA MET A 1 -12.72 -12.41 -12.32
C MET A 1 -12.12 -12.50 -10.92
N ARG A 2 -12.59 -13.42 -10.07
CA ARG A 2 -12.02 -13.64 -8.73
C ARG A 2 -10.53 -13.99 -8.84
N GLN A 3 -9.70 -13.51 -7.91
CA GLN A 3 -8.29 -13.89 -7.88
C GLN A 3 -8.14 -15.41 -7.76
N GLN A 4 -7.32 -15.99 -8.63
CA GLN A 4 -7.09 -17.44 -8.66
C GLN A 4 -6.17 -17.86 -7.50
N PRO A 5 -6.33 -19.08 -6.95
CA PRO A 5 -5.51 -19.55 -5.83
C PRO A 5 -4.01 -19.64 -6.11
N HIS A 6 -3.56 -19.65 -7.36
CA HIS A 6 -2.15 -19.67 -7.74
C HIS A 6 -1.61 -18.28 -8.13
N HIS A 7 -2.47 -17.25 -8.18
CA HIS A 7 -2.07 -15.89 -8.54
C HIS A 7 -1.59 -15.12 -7.32
N LEU A 8 -0.39 -14.53 -7.42
CA LEU A 8 0.11 -13.54 -6.48
C LEU A 8 -0.16 -12.13 -7.01
N GLU A 9 -0.76 -11.28 -6.17
CA GLU A 9 -1.07 -9.88 -6.49
C GLU A 9 -0.18 -8.96 -5.65
N LEU A 10 0.66 -8.16 -6.30
CA LEU A 10 1.36 -7.04 -5.67
C LEU A 10 0.46 -5.79 -5.69
N LEU A 11 0.00 -5.36 -4.52
CA LEU A 11 -0.90 -4.22 -4.37
C LEU A 11 -0.14 -2.98 -3.88
N SER A 12 0.04 -2.01 -4.78
CA SER A 12 0.77 -0.77 -4.49
C SER A 12 -0.15 0.41 -4.15
N PRO A 13 0.30 1.33 -3.27
CA PRO A 13 -0.42 2.56 -2.98
C PRO A 13 -0.19 3.60 -4.08
N ALA A 14 -1.16 4.49 -4.26
CA ALA A 14 -0.95 5.72 -5.02
C ALA A 14 -1.62 6.92 -4.34
N ARG A 15 -0.86 8.01 -4.20
CA ARG A 15 -1.41 9.30 -3.76
C ARG A 15 -2.26 9.94 -4.86
N ASP A 16 -1.73 9.88 -6.08
CA ASP A 16 -2.30 10.47 -7.28
C ASP A 16 -2.18 9.52 -8.48
N THR A 17 -2.87 9.82 -9.58
CA THR A 17 -2.92 8.94 -10.77
C THR A 17 -1.61 8.84 -11.52
N ALA A 18 -0.73 9.85 -11.42
CA ALA A 18 0.62 9.78 -11.96
C ALA A 18 1.45 8.72 -11.22
N ILE A 19 1.39 8.71 -9.87
CA ILE A 19 2.03 7.66 -9.06
C ILE A 19 1.41 6.28 -9.34
N ALA A 20 0.10 6.20 -9.54
CA ALA A 20 -0.56 4.94 -9.88
C ALA A 20 -0.03 4.34 -11.19
N ARG A 21 0.15 5.18 -12.23
CA ARG A 21 0.72 4.76 -13.50
C ARG A 21 2.13 4.20 -13.33
N GLU A 22 2.98 4.91 -12.59
CA GLU A 22 4.35 4.44 -12.34
C GLU A 22 4.37 3.17 -11.49
N ALA A 23 3.48 3.01 -10.51
CA ALA A 23 3.37 1.77 -9.75
C ALA A 23 3.09 0.56 -10.66
N ILE A 24 2.17 0.69 -11.62
CA ILE A 24 1.85 -0.36 -12.59
C ILE A 24 3.06 -0.66 -13.47
N LEU A 25 3.76 0.36 -13.97
CA LEU A 25 4.98 0.19 -14.77
C LEU A 25 6.12 -0.46 -13.98
N HIS A 26 6.17 -0.24 -12.66
CA HIS A 26 7.13 -0.87 -11.76
C HIS A 26 6.67 -2.25 -11.25
N GLY A 27 5.60 -2.82 -11.81
CA GLY A 27 5.20 -4.21 -11.58
C GLY A 27 4.06 -4.42 -10.59
N ALA A 28 3.36 -3.37 -10.16
CA ALA A 28 2.14 -3.54 -9.38
C ALA A 28 1.08 -4.30 -10.20
N ASP A 29 0.48 -5.32 -9.60
CA ASP A 29 -0.65 -6.05 -10.20
C ASP A 29 -1.99 -5.37 -9.93
N ALA A 30 -2.06 -4.60 -8.85
CA ALA A 30 -3.17 -3.76 -8.52
C ALA A 30 -2.68 -2.48 -7.84
N VAL A 31 -3.45 -1.41 -7.97
CA VAL A 31 -3.19 -0.14 -7.28
C VAL A 31 -4.41 0.24 -6.46
N TYR A 32 -4.18 0.67 -5.22
CA TYR A 32 -5.23 1.30 -4.41
C TYR A 32 -5.02 2.81 -4.27
N ILE A 33 -6.08 3.57 -4.54
CA ILE A 33 -6.09 5.03 -4.58
C ILE A 33 -7.31 5.61 -3.84
N GLY A 34 -7.25 6.86 -3.41
CA GLY A 34 -8.37 7.56 -2.80
C GLY A 34 -9.28 8.19 -3.84
N GLY A 35 -10.60 8.01 -3.70
CA GLY A 35 -11.61 8.74 -4.48
C GLY A 35 -11.79 10.18 -4.01
N PRO A 36 -12.81 10.89 -4.50
CA PRO A 36 -13.06 12.28 -4.11
C PRO A 36 -13.51 12.46 -2.66
N GLY A 37 -13.95 11.38 -1.99
CA GLY A 37 -14.40 11.41 -0.60
C GLY A 37 -14.35 10.02 0.07
N PHE A 38 -14.67 9.99 1.37
CA PHE A 38 -14.85 8.77 2.19
C PHE A 38 -13.63 7.83 2.30
N GLY A 39 -12.44 8.32 2.00
CA GLY A 39 -11.18 7.59 2.21
C GLY A 39 -10.49 7.99 3.51
N ALA A 40 -9.83 7.04 4.19
CA ALA A 40 -9.15 7.28 5.48
C ALA A 40 -7.85 8.15 5.40
N ARG A 41 -7.70 8.97 4.36
CA ARG A 41 -6.60 9.91 4.11
C ARG A 41 -7.13 11.10 3.30
N HIS A 42 -7.64 12.11 3.98
CA HIS A 42 -8.31 13.25 3.33
C HIS A 42 -7.43 14.04 2.34
N ASN A 43 -6.09 14.02 2.51
CA ASN A 43 -5.14 14.74 1.64
C ASN A 43 -4.66 13.93 0.42
N ALA A 44 -5.25 12.76 0.14
CA ALA A 44 -4.90 11.90 -1.00
C ALA A 44 -6.16 11.49 -1.76
N SER A 45 -6.97 12.49 -2.08
CA SER A 45 -8.24 12.36 -2.80
C SER A 45 -8.01 12.69 -4.28
N ASN A 46 -8.67 11.94 -5.16
CA ASN A 46 -8.54 12.10 -6.62
C ASN A 46 -9.92 12.31 -7.24
N SER A 47 -9.98 13.09 -8.32
CA SER A 47 -11.25 13.31 -9.01
C SER A 47 -11.71 12.04 -9.73
N LEU A 48 -13.02 11.91 -9.95
CA LEU A 48 -13.58 10.80 -10.75
C LEU A 48 -12.99 10.76 -12.16
N LYS A 49 -12.70 11.93 -12.74
CA LYS A 49 -12.08 12.04 -14.06
C LYS A 49 -10.68 11.47 -14.11
N ASP A 50 -9.84 11.82 -13.14
CA ASP A 50 -8.47 11.29 -13.10
C ASP A 50 -8.50 9.76 -12.97
N ILE A 51 -9.41 9.23 -12.14
CA ILE A 51 -9.61 7.78 -11.99
C ILE A 51 -10.09 7.15 -13.31
N ALA A 52 -11.06 7.77 -13.99
CA ALA A 52 -11.55 7.29 -15.29
C ALA A 52 -10.46 7.28 -16.37
N GLU A 53 -9.49 8.20 -16.33
CA GLU A 53 -8.34 8.22 -17.24
C GLU A 53 -7.26 7.18 -16.87
N LEU A 54 -7.16 6.81 -15.60
CA LEU A 54 -6.25 5.78 -15.09
C LEU A 54 -6.71 4.36 -15.44
N VAL A 55 -8.01 4.08 -15.34
CA VAL A 55 -8.57 2.73 -15.49
C VAL A 55 -8.18 2.06 -16.82
N PRO A 56 -8.38 2.67 -18.00
CA PRO A 56 -7.98 2.06 -19.27
C PRO A 56 -6.48 1.77 -19.36
N PHE A 57 -5.66 2.64 -18.75
CA PHE A 57 -4.20 2.41 -18.72
C PHE A 57 -3.84 1.17 -17.90
N ALA A 58 -4.47 0.99 -16.74
CA ALA A 58 -4.24 -0.16 -15.87
C ALA A 58 -4.70 -1.47 -16.54
N HIS A 59 -5.89 -1.46 -17.14
CA HIS A 59 -6.48 -2.64 -17.78
C HIS A 59 -5.69 -3.16 -18.98
N ARG A 60 -4.87 -2.31 -19.66
CA ARG A 60 -3.93 -2.78 -20.72
C ARG A 60 -2.87 -3.76 -20.20
N TYR A 61 -2.56 -3.71 -18.91
CA TYR A 61 -1.66 -4.66 -18.24
C TYR A 61 -2.43 -5.71 -17.43
N GLY A 62 -3.76 -5.75 -17.51
CA GLY A 62 -4.60 -6.55 -16.61
C GLY A 62 -4.51 -6.10 -15.14
N ALA A 63 -3.94 -4.91 -14.88
CA ALA A 63 -3.76 -4.39 -13.53
C ALA A 63 -5.07 -3.78 -13.03
N LYS A 64 -5.40 -4.03 -11.77
CA LYS A 64 -6.69 -3.61 -11.18
C LYS A 64 -6.59 -2.28 -10.45
N ILE A 65 -7.69 -1.51 -10.46
CA ILE A 65 -7.84 -0.27 -9.70
C ILE A 65 -8.81 -0.48 -8.54
N PHE A 66 -8.30 -0.31 -7.32
CA PHE A 66 -9.09 -0.36 -6.09
C PHE A 66 -9.26 1.05 -5.52
N VAL A 67 -10.48 1.42 -5.14
CA VAL A 67 -10.75 2.74 -4.54
C VAL A 67 -11.10 2.57 -3.07
N THR A 68 -10.49 3.38 -2.21
CA THR A 68 -10.77 3.32 -0.77
C THR A 68 -12.02 4.10 -0.40
N LEU A 69 -12.99 3.43 0.22
CA LEU A 69 -14.20 3.95 0.85
C LEU A 69 -14.25 3.43 2.30
N ASN A 70 -13.16 3.65 3.02
CA ASN A 70 -12.84 2.95 4.27
C ASN A 70 -12.89 3.86 5.50
N THR A 71 -13.82 4.81 5.51
CA THR A 71 -14.22 5.58 6.70
C THR A 71 -15.56 5.09 7.24
N ILE A 72 -15.86 5.34 8.52
CA ILE A 72 -17.25 5.29 9.00
C ILE A 72 -18.05 6.43 8.38
N LEU A 73 -19.31 6.19 8.07
CA LEU A 73 -20.22 7.17 7.47
C LEU A 73 -21.24 7.65 8.49
N HIS A 74 -21.50 8.97 8.50
CA HIS A 74 -22.67 9.55 9.14
C HIS A 74 -23.93 9.27 8.30
N ASP A 75 -25.12 9.36 8.89
CA ASP A 75 -26.38 9.12 8.16
C ASP A 75 -26.52 10.00 6.92
N ASP A 76 -26.15 11.28 7.02
CA ASP A 76 -26.20 12.25 5.91
C ASP A 76 -25.21 11.95 4.77
N GLU A 77 -24.26 11.04 4.99
CA GLU A 77 -23.22 10.68 4.02
C GLU A 77 -23.57 9.40 3.23
N LEU A 78 -24.61 8.66 3.62
CA LEU A 78 -24.98 7.39 3.00
C LEU A 78 -25.40 7.55 1.53
N GLU A 79 -26.28 8.51 1.24
CA GLU A 79 -26.76 8.75 -0.12
C GLU A 79 -25.65 9.34 -1.03
N PRO A 80 -24.85 10.33 -0.61
CA PRO A 80 -23.63 10.72 -1.33
C PRO A 80 -22.66 9.57 -1.59
N ALA A 81 -22.44 8.67 -0.62
CA ALA A 81 -21.59 7.50 -0.79
C ALA A 81 -22.16 6.53 -1.83
N GLN A 82 -23.46 6.23 -1.82
CA GLN A 82 -24.11 5.37 -2.81
C GLN A 82 -23.96 5.91 -4.24
N ARG A 83 -24.15 7.22 -4.43
CA ARG A 83 -23.92 7.89 -5.71
C ARG A 83 -22.47 7.73 -6.17
N LEU A 84 -21.51 8.03 -5.29
CA LEU A 84 -20.09 7.88 -5.61
C LEU A 84 -19.72 6.44 -6.00
N ILE A 85 -20.25 5.44 -5.30
CA ILE A 85 -20.03 4.02 -5.63
C ILE A 85 -20.54 3.72 -7.04
N THR A 86 -21.71 4.26 -7.41
CA THR A 86 -22.30 4.10 -8.74
C THR A 86 -21.41 4.72 -9.82
N ASP A 87 -20.93 5.95 -9.59
CA ASP A 87 -20.04 6.63 -10.53
C ASP A 87 -18.71 5.89 -10.69
N LEU A 88 -18.08 5.46 -9.59
CA LEU A 88 -16.84 4.67 -9.62
C LEU A 88 -17.02 3.35 -10.38
N TYR A 89 -18.15 2.67 -10.21
CA TYR A 89 -18.44 1.47 -10.97
C TYR A 89 -18.58 1.75 -12.47
N GLN A 90 -19.16 2.89 -12.86
CA GLN A 90 -19.28 3.29 -14.26
C GLN A 90 -17.94 3.66 -14.90
N THR A 91 -16.99 4.19 -14.13
CA THR A 91 -15.64 4.50 -14.65
C THR A 91 -14.77 3.26 -14.88
N GLY A 92 -15.21 2.09 -14.42
CA GLY A 92 -14.49 0.83 -14.60
C GLY A 92 -13.61 0.41 -13.42
N VAL A 93 -13.72 1.07 -12.26
CA VAL A 93 -13.07 0.62 -11.01
C VAL A 93 -13.42 -0.84 -10.72
N ASP A 94 -12.43 -1.59 -10.25
CA ASP A 94 -12.53 -3.04 -10.06
C ASP A 94 -13.11 -3.43 -8.70
N ALA A 95 -12.69 -2.73 -7.63
CA ALA A 95 -13.16 -3.01 -6.28
C ALA A 95 -13.13 -1.78 -5.36
N LEU A 96 -13.91 -1.84 -4.29
CA LEU A 96 -13.89 -0.88 -3.19
C LEU A 96 -13.32 -1.49 -1.92
N ILE A 97 -12.43 -0.77 -1.24
CA ILE A 97 -11.95 -1.14 0.10
C ILE A 97 -12.85 -0.46 1.12
N VAL A 98 -13.67 -1.23 1.84
CA VAL A 98 -14.78 -0.73 2.68
C VAL A 98 -14.57 -1.08 4.16
N GLN A 99 -14.96 -0.17 5.03
CA GLN A 99 -14.99 -0.37 6.49
C GLN A 99 -16.42 -0.34 7.03
N ASP A 100 -17.26 0.58 6.55
CA ASP A 100 -18.63 0.75 7.04
C ASP A 100 -19.53 -0.36 6.49
N MET A 101 -20.10 -1.18 7.39
CA MET A 101 -20.95 -2.30 6.99
C MET A 101 -22.31 -1.83 6.42
N GLY A 102 -22.69 -0.57 6.62
CA GLY A 102 -23.91 0.00 6.04
C GLY A 102 -23.90 -0.02 4.52
N ILE A 103 -22.72 -0.04 3.89
CA ILE A 103 -22.56 -0.18 2.43
C ILE A 103 -23.21 -1.46 1.88
N LEU A 104 -23.26 -2.55 2.66
CA LEU A 104 -23.89 -3.80 2.23
C LEU A 104 -25.43 -3.73 2.20
N GLU A 105 -26.02 -2.72 2.85
CA GLU A 105 -27.46 -2.47 2.88
C GLU A 105 -27.89 -1.35 1.91
N LEU A 106 -26.94 -0.77 1.17
CA LEU A 106 -27.22 0.23 0.12
C LEU A 106 -27.52 -0.45 -1.22
N ASP A 107 -28.32 0.22 -2.05
CA ASP A 107 -28.58 -0.20 -3.42
C ASP A 107 -27.41 0.24 -4.33
N ILE A 108 -26.37 -0.60 -4.36
CA ILE A 108 -25.14 -0.36 -5.11
C ILE A 108 -25.01 -1.34 -6.29
N PRO A 109 -24.31 -0.94 -7.38
CA PRO A 109 -23.97 -1.86 -8.46
C PRO A 109 -23.15 -3.05 -7.95
N PRO A 110 -23.03 -4.16 -8.72
CA PRO A 110 -22.37 -5.39 -8.29
C PRO A 110 -20.82 -5.30 -8.26
N ILE A 111 -20.27 -4.18 -7.79
CA ILE A 111 -18.83 -3.94 -7.62
C ILE A 111 -18.24 -4.85 -6.54
N GLU A 112 -17.00 -5.31 -6.72
CA GLU A 112 -16.32 -6.09 -5.68
C GLU A 112 -16.07 -5.25 -4.42
N LEU A 113 -16.20 -5.89 -3.27
CA LEU A 113 -15.97 -5.29 -1.96
C LEU A 113 -14.86 -6.03 -1.24
N HIS A 114 -13.86 -5.27 -0.79
CA HIS A 114 -12.73 -5.74 0.00
C HIS A 114 -12.87 -5.21 1.43
N ALA A 115 -12.86 -6.09 2.43
CA ALA A 115 -13.03 -5.68 3.82
C ALA A 115 -11.73 -5.04 4.32
N SER A 116 -11.77 -3.76 4.64
CA SER A 116 -10.61 -2.98 5.05
C SER A 116 -9.96 -3.55 6.32
N THR A 117 -8.66 -3.31 6.48
CA THR A 117 -7.95 -3.60 7.75
C THR A 117 -8.57 -2.87 8.93
N GLN A 118 -9.29 -1.77 8.68
CA GLN A 118 -10.04 -1.04 9.68
C GLN A 118 -11.26 -1.81 10.25
N CYS A 119 -11.64 -2.96 9.68
CA CYS A 119 -12.69 -3.84 10.20
C CYS A 119 -12.23 -4.70 11.39
N ASP A 120 -10.99 -4.51 11.87
CA ASP A 120 -10.36 -5.28 12.96
C ASP A 120 -10.42 -6.81 12.76
N ILE A 121 -9.92 -7.27 11.60
CA ILE A 121 -9.99 -8.69 11.20
C ILE A 121 -8.84 -9.47 11.85
N ARG A 122 -9.05 -9.88 13.11
CA ARG A 122 -8.05 -10.62 13.92
C ARG A 122 -8.43 -12.06 14.27
N SER A 123 -9.69 -12.45 14.06
CA SER A 123 -10.19 -13.78 14.43
C SER A 123 -10.73 -14.54 13.21
N VAL A 124 -10.70 -15.87 13.33
CA VAL A 124 -11.22 -16.79 12.30
C VAL A 124 -12.70 -16.55 12.06
N GLU A 125 -13.48 -16.36 13.13
CA GLU A 125 -14.92 -16.17 13.08
C GLU A 125 -15.30 -14.86 12.37
N LYS A 126 -14.58 -13.76 12.67
CA LYS A 126 -14.81 -12.47 12.00
C LYS A 126 -14.43 -12.53 10.52
N ALA A 127 -13.30 -13.16 10.19
CA ALA A 127 -12.85 -13.32 8.81
C ALA A 127 -13.83 -14.16 7.97
N LYS A 128 -14.27 -15.29 8.53
CA LYS A 128 -15.30 -16.16 7.94
C LYS A 128 -16.61 -15.41 7.74
N PHE A 129 -17.11 -14.72 8.76
CA PHE A 129 -18.33 -13.92 8.66
C PHE A 129 -18.26 -12.90 7.52
N LEU A 130 -17.17 -12.13 7.42
CA LEU A 130 -16.99 -11.12 6.37
C LEU A 130 -16.98 -11.74 4.97
N SER A 131 -16.32 -12.89 4.80
CA SER A 131 -16.39 -13.63 3.55
C SER A 131 -17.81 -14.09 3.22
N ASP A 132 -18.53 -14.63 4.20
CA ASP A 132 -19.86 -15.20 4.02
C ASP A 132 -20.94 -14.13 3.75
N VAL A 133 -20.74 -12.87 4.15
CA VAL A 133 -21.65 -11.75 3.82
C VAL A 133 -21.36 -11.09 2.47
N GLY A 134 -20.35 -11.55 1.73
CA GLY A 134 -20.13 -11.15 0.34
C GLY A 134 -18.86 -10.35 0.04
N PHE A 135 -17.91 -10.24 0.99
CA PHE A 135 -16.59 -9.70 0.68
C PHE A 135 -15.75 -10.72 -0.11
N THR A 136 -15.17 -10.29 -1.22
CA THR A 136 -14.31 -11.14 -2.08
C THR A 136 -12.89 -11.24 -1.56
N GLN A 137 -12.44 -10.23 -0.82
CA GLN A 137 -11.09 -10.10 -0.26
C GLN A 137 -11.17 -9.48 1.13
N ILE A 138 -10.30 -9.92 2.04
CA ILE A 138 -10.23 -9.45 3.42
C ILE A 138 -8.81 -9.02 3.77
N VAL A 139 -8.66 -7.82 4.31
CA VAL A 139 -7.35 -7.29 4.71
C VAL A 139 -7.11 -7.58 6.18
N LEU A 140 -6.23 -8.53 6.47
CA LEU A 140 -5.99 -8.96 7.83
C LEU A 140 -5.23 -7.91 8.65
N ALA A 141 -5.35 -8.02 9.97
CA ALA A 141 -4.58 -7.21 10.90
C ALA A 141 -3.08 -7.59 10.87
N ARG A 142 -2.19 -6.62 11.06
CA ARG A 142 -0.74 -6.75 10.83
C ARG A 142 -0.03 -7.51 11.96
N GLU A 143 -0.69 -7.60 13.10
CA GLU A 143 -0.23 -8.23 14.33
C GLU A 143 -0.46 -9.74 14.40
N LEU A 144 -1.05 -10.34 13.37
CA LEU A 144 -1.27 -11.79 13.29
C LEU A 144 0.03 -12.55 12.99
N SER A 145 0.14 -13.74 13.55
CA SER A 145 1.20 -14.70 13.23
C SER A 145 0.85 -15.52 11.98
N LEU A 146 1.85 -16.16 11.37
CA LEU A 146 1.66 -17.07 10.22
C LEU A 146 0.62 -18.17 10.51
N GLU A 147 0.66 -18.75 11.71
CA GLU A 147 -0.29 -19.78 12.14
C GLU A 147 -1.74 -19.24 12.15
N GLN A 148 -1.93 -18.03 12.67
CA GLN A 148 -3.25 -17.39 12.70
C GLN A 148 -3.74 -17.02 11.29
N ILE A 149 -2.84 -16.56 10.42
CA ILE A 149 -3.16 -16.27 9.02
C ILE A 149 -3.60 -17.54 8.30
N ASN A 150 -2.86 -18.65 8.48
CA ASN A 150 -3.24 -19.95 7.91
C ASN A 150 -4.57 -20.46 8.47
N ALA A 151 -4.81 -20.35 9.79
CA ALA A 151 -6.09 -20.74 10.38
C ALA A 151 -7.27 -19.96 9.78
N ILE A 152 -7.08 -18.67 9.49
CA ILE A 152 -8.08 -17.85 8.77
C ILE A 152 -8.24 -18.37 7.34
N HIS A 153 -7.15 -18.63 6.63
CA HIS A 153 -7.18 -19.16 5.26
C HIS A 153 -8.01 -20.44 5.15
N GLN A 154 -7.85 -21.38 6.08
CA GLN A 154 -8.60 -22.63 6.07
C GLN A 154 -10.11 -22.45 6.32
N ALA A 155 -10.53 -21.33 6.90
CA ALA A 155 -11.92 -21.09 7.30
C ALA A 155 -12.72 -20.23 6.31
N THR A 156 -12.06 -19.66 5.30
CA THR A 156 -12.68 -18.76 4.33
C THR A 156 -12.18 -19.01 2.91
N ASP A 157 -13.04 -18.77 1.93
CA ASP A 157 -12.66 -18.75 0.53
C ASP A 157 -12.23 -17.33 0.05
N ALA A 158 -12.45 -16.27 0.84
CA ALA A 158 -12.06 -14.91 0.46
C ALA A 158 -10.53 -14.80 0.30
N THR A 159 -10.11 -13.99 -0.67
CA THR A 159 -8.68 -13.69 -0.85
C THR A 159 -8.13 -13.03 0.41
N ILE A 160 -7.01 -13.53 0.91
CA ILE A 160 -6.30 -12.92 2.03
C ILE A 160 -5.31 -11.88 1.51
N GLU A 161 -5.53 -10.63 1.96
CA GLU A 161 -4.63 -9.51 1.76
C GLU A 161 -3.86 -9.22 3.06
N PHE A 162 -2.54 -9.03 2.97
CA PHE A 162 -1.68 -8.73 4.11
C PHE A 162 -0.70 -7.60 3.80
N PHE A 163 -0.46 -6.70 4.77
CA PHE A 163 0.53 -5.64 4.60
C PHE A 163 1.95 -6.20 4.70
N ILE A 164 2.77 -5.91 3.69
CA ILE A 164 4.16 -6.38 3.61
C ILE A 164 5.20 -5.28 3.84
N HIS A 165 4.83 -4.01 3.68
CA HIS A 165 5.77 -2.91 3.82
C HIS A 165 5.14 -1.61 4.31
N GLY A 166 5.94 -0.73 4.91
CA GLY A 166 5.58 0.65 5.23
C GLY A 166 5.12 0.87 6.67
N ALA A 167 4.53 2.03 6.97
CA ALA A 167 4.37 2.47 8.35
C ALA A 167 3.40 1.57 9.16
N LEU A 168 3.87 1.08 10.32
CA LEU A 168 3.02 0.37 11.28
C LEU A 168 2.19 1.35 12.12
N CYS A 169 0.89 1.08 12.18
CA CYS A 169 0.04 1.67 13.21
C CYS A 169 0.34 0.96 14.54
N VAL A 170 0.51 1.72 15.62
CA VAL A 170 0.67 1.10 16.95
C VAL A 170 -0.64 0.48 17.42
N ALA A 171 -1.77 1.10 17.11
CA ALA A 171 -3.09 0.61 17.52
C ALA A 171 -3.56 -0.53 16.61
N TYR A 172 -4.43 -1.38 17.15
CA TYR A 172 -5.29 -2.22 16.32
C TYR A 172 -6.05 -1.36 15.32
N SER A 173 -6.11 -1.82 14.08
CA SER A 173 -6.71 -1.06 12.99
C SER A 173 -8.21 -0.91 13.25
N GLY A 174 -8.75 0.30 13.08
CA GLY A 174 -10.12 0.66 13.44
C GLY A 174 -10.35 1.00 14.92
N GLN A 175 -9.37 0.73 15.80
CA GLN A 175 -9.53 0.78 17.27
C GLN A 175 -8.73 1.93 17.93
N CYS A 176 -8.62 3.07 17.25
CA CYS A 176 -7.85 4.23 17.71
C CYS A 176 -8.71 5.50 17.71
N TYR A 177 -9.12 5.92 18.91
CA TYR A 177 -10.02 7.03 19.17
C TYR A 177 -9.34 8.21 19.86
N ILE A 178 -8.05 8.07 20.22
CA ILE A 178 -7.27 9.09 20.94
C ILE A 178 -7.30 10.45 20.24
N SER A 179 -7.20 10.46 18.91
CA SER A 179 -7.25 11.68 18.11
C SER A 179 -8.60 12.38 18.27
N HIS A 180 -9.70 11.62 18.21
CA HIS A 180 -11.05 12.16 18.35
C HIS A 180 -11.28 12.66 19.77
N ALA A 181 -10.89 11.87 20.76
CA ALA A 181 -11.05 12.20 22.19
C ALA A 181 -10.35 13.51 22.57
N GLN A 182 -9.16 13.77 22.02
CA GLN A 182 -8.32 14.92 22.38
C GLN A 182 -8.52 16.15 21.49
N THR A 183 -8.90 15.97 20.22
CA THR A 183 -8.88 17.05 19.22
C THR A 183 -10.14 17.14 18.34
N GLY A 184 -11.06 16.18 18.41
CA GLY A 184 -12.24 16.09 17.53
C GLY A 184 -11.92 15.56 16.12
N ARG A 185 -10.65 15.33 15.80
CA ARG A 185 -10.20 14.75 14.53
C ARG A 185 -10.26 13.22 14.59
N SER A 186 -11.03 12.56 13.73
CA SER A 186 -11.20 11.09 13.76
C SER A 186 -10.28 10.35 12.79
N ALA A 187 -9.50 9.41 13.33
CA ALA A 187 -8.68 8.49 12.54
C ALA A 187 -9.54 7.52 11.70
N ASN A 188 -10.69 7.09 12.21
CA ASN A 188 -11.68 6.26 11.49
C ASN A 188 -12.44 7.03 10.40
N ARG A 189 -12.24 8.36 10.34
CA ARG A 189 -12.73 9.25 9.28
C ARG A 189 -11.62 9.93 8.48
N GLY A 190 -10.40 9.41 8.58
CA GLY A 190 -9.27 9.83 7.74
C GLY A 190 -8.55 11.10 8.16
N ASP A 191 -8.81 11.61 9.36
CA ASP A 191 -8.16 12.78 9.94
C ASP A 191 -7.49 12.42 11.28
N CYS A 192 -6.36 11.71 11.21
CA CYS A 192 -5.60 11.31 12.40
C CYS A 192 -4.59 12.40 12.80
N SER A 193 -4.58 12.79 14.09
CA SER A 193 -3.63 13.74 14.67
C SER A 193 -2.20 13.20 14.84
N GLN A 194 -2.01 11.89 14.67
CA GLN A 194 -0.74 11.18 14.92
C GLN A 194 -0.21 11.32 16.35
N ALA A 195 -1.09 11.32 17.36
CA ALA A 195 -0.71 11.36 18.78
C ALA A 195 0.37 10.31 19.16
N CYS A 196 0.36 9.13 18.52
CA CYS A 196 1.38 8.11 18.72
C CYS A 196 2.82 8.51 18.33
N ARG A 197 3.00 9.61 17.61
CA ARG A 197 4.30 10.15 17.20
C ARG A 197 4.81 11.27 18.13
N LEU A 198 4.04 11.69 19.13
CA LEU A 198 4.48 12.69 20.10
C LEU A 198 5.48 12.09 21.12
N PRO A 199 6.37 12.91 21.71
CA PRO A 199 7.25 12.46 22.79
C PRO A 199 6.47 12.34 24.10
N TYR A 200 6.68 11.27 24.86
CA TYR A 200 6.04 11.03 26.14
C TYR A 200 7.06 10.67 27.21
N THR A 201 6.78 11.10 28.44
CA THR A 201 7.43 10.58 29.64
C THR A 201 6.58 9.45 30.21
N LEU A 202 7.16 8.26 30.34
CA LEU A 202 6.54 7.08 30.95
C LEU A 202 6.82 7.05 32.44
N LYS A 203 5.76 6.99 33.24
CA LYS A 203 5.82 6.81 34.69
C LYS A 203 5.18 5.50 35.11
N ASP A 204 5.72 4.87 36.14
CA ASP A 204 5.08 3.71 36.78
C ASP A 204 3.97 4.12 37.77
N ASP A 205 3.36 3.15 38.44
CA ASP A 205 2.29 3.36 39.42
C ASP A 205 2.75 4.08 40.71
N GLN A 206 4.06 4.20 40.91
CA GLN A 206 4.66 4.96 42.02
C GLN A 206 5.10 6.37 41.58
N GLY A 207 4.85 6.75 40.33
CA GLY A 207 5.23 8.05 39.76
C GLY A 207 6.70 8.15 39.36
N ARG A 208 7.47 7.04 39.41
CA ARG A 208 8.88 7.03 39.00
C ARG A 208 8.99 7.06 37.49
N VAL A 209 9.93 7.84 36.98
CA VAL A 209 10.17 7.96 35.53
C VAL A 209 10.89 6.70 35.04
N VAL A 210 10.21 5.93 34.16
CA VAL A 210 10.77 4.77 33.47
C VAL A 210 11.47 5.19 32.18
N SER A 211 10.90 6.17 31.46
CA SER A 211 11.48 6.73 30.25
C SER A 211 11.09 8.20 30.13
N TYR A 212 12.04 9.06 29.75
CA TYR A 212 11.84 10.52 29.68
C TYR A 212 11.83 10.99 28.23
N GLU A 213 10.76 11.69 27.84
CA GLU A 213 10.56 12.35 26.54
C GLU A 213 11.00 11.48 25.33
N LYS A 214 10.37 10.32 25.16
CA LYS A 214 10.61 9.41 24.04
C LYS A 214 9.34 9.19 23.21
N HIS A 215 9.50 8.81 21.94
CA HIS A 215 8.37 8.48 21.05
C HIS A 215 7.86 7.06 21.31
N LEU A 216 7.36 6.80 22.51
CA LEU A 216 7.10 5.46 23.05
C LEU A 216 6.02 4.66 22.30
N LEU A 217 5.13 5.36 21.60
CA LEU A 217 4.07 4.77 20.77
C LEU A 217 4.42 4.77 19.28
N SER A 218 5.63 5.22 18.92
CA SER A 218 6.12 5.23 17.54
C SER A 218 6.73 3.87 17.21
N MET A 219 6.23 3.22 16.17
CA MET A 219 6.73 1.94 15.68
C MET A 219 7.73 2.14 14.55
N LYS A 220 8.66 1.18 14.42
CA LYS A 220 9.42 0.95 13.18
C LYS A 220 8.45 0.61 12.03
N ASP A 221 8.92 0.70 10.80
CA ASP A 221 8.10 0.36 9.63
C ASP A 221 8.10 -1.16 9.40
N ASN A 222 7.00 -1.69 8.87
CA ASN A 222 6.84 -3.09 8.51
C ASN A 222 7.78 -3.43 7.35
N ASP A 223 8.46 -4.57 7.42
CA ASP A 223 9.19 -5.16 6.31
C ASP A 223 9.06 -6.69 6.35
N GLN A 224 8.42 -7.24 5.33
CA GLN A 224 8.16 -8.67 5.19
C GLN A 224 9.00 -9.33 4.10
N THR A 225 10.06 -8.66 3.61
CA THR A 225 10.95 -9.18 2.56
C THR A 225 11.40 -10.62 2.85
N ALA A 226 11.81 -10.90 4.09
CA ALA A 226 12.29 -12.22 4.51
C ALA A 226 11.18 -13.27 4.73
N ASN A 227 9.90 -12.88 4.69
CA ASN A 227 8.76 -13.74 5.03
C ASN A 227 7.81 -13.99 3.86
N LEU A 228 8.11 -13.53 2.64
CA LEU A 228 7.19 -13.64 1.50
C LEU A 228 6.79 -15.09 1.20
N GLY A 229 7.75 -16.03 1.14
CA GLY A 229 7.46 -17.46 0.95
C GLY A 229 6.52 -18.01 2.03
N ALA A 230 6.84 -17.74 3.30
CA ALA A 230 6.02 -18.20 4.42
C ALA A 230 4.61 -17.58 4.44
N LEU A 231 4.46 -16.33 4.00
CA LEU A 231 3.16 -15.67 3.83
C LEU A 231 2.34 -16.32 2.71
N ILE A 232 2.98 -16.67 1.59
CA ILE A 232 2.34 -17.42 0.49
C ILE A 232 1.84 -18.77 1.00
N ASP A 233 2.66 -19.51 1.74
CA ASP A 233 2.31 -20.81 2.30
C ASP A 233 1.19 -20.71 3.35
N ALA A 234 1.13 -19.61 4.11
CA ALA A 234 0.05 -19.33 5.04
C ALA A 234 -1.27 -18.90 4.35
N GLY A 235 -1.29 -18.78 3.01
CA GLY A 235 -2.50 -18.49 2.23
C GLY A 235 -2.67 -17.03 1.80
N VAL A 236 -1.68 -16.16 2.02
CA VAL A 236 -1.73 -14.77 1.51
C VAL A 236 -1.61 -14.78 -0.01
N ARG A 237 -2.47 -14.00 -0.67
CA ARG A 237 -2.49 -13.86 -2.14
C ARG A 237 -2.45 -12.42 -2.64
N SER A 238 -2.79 -11.45 -1.80
CA SER A 238 -2.58 -10.03 -2.10
C SER A 238 -1.59 -9.41 -1.11
N PHE A 239 -0.47 -8.90 -1.62
CA PHE A 239 0.66 -8.38 -0.86
C PHE A 239 0.64 -6.86 -0.93
N LYS A 240 0.20 -6.23 0.15
CA LYS A 240 -0.06 -4.79 0.18
C LYS A 240 1.08 -3.97 0.71
N ILE A 241 1.51 -2.98 -0.06
CA ILE A 241 2.45 -1.95 0.38
C ILE A 241 1.66 -0.80 1.02
N GLU A 242 2.04 -0.38 2.24
CA GLU A 242 1.49 0.84 2.85
C GLU A 242 2.21 2.07 2.31
N GLY A 243 1.45 3.13 1.97
CA GLY A 243 2.05 4.41 1.63
C GLY A 243 1.22 5.36 0.79
N ARG A 244 -0.09 5.51 1.02
CA ARG A 244 -0.93 6.39 0.16
C ARG A 244 -0.54 7.88 0.17
N TYR A 245 0.25 8.32 1.15
CA TYR A 245 0.84 9.68 1.20
C TYR A 245 2.28 9.74 0.71
N LYS A 246 2.88 8.60 0.37
CA LYS A 246 4.27 8.53 -0.06
C LYS A 246 4.41 9.09 -1.47
N ASP A 247 5.63 9.53 -1.76
CA ASP A 247 5.95 10.14 -3.04
C ASP A 247 6.25 9.09 -4.12
N MET A 248 6.47 9.60 -5.34
CA MET A 248 6.81 8.78 -6.50
C MET A 248 8.03 7.88 -6.24
N SER A 249 9.09 8.43 -5.64
CA SER A 249 10.34 7.70 -5.40
C SER A 249 10.12 6.48 -4.52
N TYR A 250 9.35 6.63 -3.43
CA TYR A 250 8.98 5.52 -2.56
C TYR A 250 8.19 4.45 -3.31
N VAL A 251 7.16 4.85 -4.07
CA VAL A 251 6.29 3.88 -4.76
C VAL A 251 7.04 3.12 -5.84
N LYS A 252 7.85 3.80 -6.66
CA LYS A 252 8.71 3.16 -7.66
C LYS A 252 9.65 2.14 -7.02
N ASN A 253 10.34 2.56 -5.96
CA ASN A 253 11.34 1.77 -5.27
C ASN A 253 10.77 0.52 -4.60
N ILE A 254 9.75 0.69 -3.76
CA ILE A 254 9.20 -0.41 -2.99
C ILE A 254 8.41 -1.37 -3.88
N THR A 255 7.70 -0.87 -4.90
CA THR A 255 7.02 -1.75 -5.86
C THR A 255 8.05 -2.60 -6.61
N ALA A 256 9.13 -1.99 -7.11
CA ALA A 256 10.19 -2.72 -7.81
C ALA A 256 10.87 -3.77 -6.91
N HIS A 257 11.17 -3.42 -5.65
CA HIS A 257 11.74 -4.35 -4.67
C HIS A 257 10.88 -5.61 -4.53
N TYR A 258 9.59 -5.44 -4.21
CA TYR A 258 8.71 -6.58 -3.99
C TYR A 258 8.35 -7.31 -5.28
N ARG A 259 8.31 -6.63 -6.43
CA ARG A 259 8.13 -7.29 -7.73
C ARG A 259 9.26 -8.26 -8.02
N GLN A 260 10.51 -7.82 -7.86
CA GLN A 260 11.69 -8.66 -8.04
C GLN A 260 11.66 -9.88 -7.11
N MET A 261 11.30 -9.69 -5.84
CA MET A 261 11.22 -10.81 -4.88
C MET A 261 10.11 -11.80 -5.24
N LEU A 262 8.91 -11.32 -5.61
CA LEU A 262 7.80 -12.19 -5.98
C LEU A 262 8.04 -12.91 -7.31
N ASP A 263 8.66 -12.26 -8.29
CA ASP A 263 9.01 -12.90 -9.56
C ASP A 263 10.04 -14.02 -9.37
N ALA A 264 11.05 -13.82 -8.53
CA ALA A 264 12.00 -14.87 -8.18
C ALA A 264 11.31 -16.09 -7.56
N ILE A 265 10.35 -15.88 -6.65
CA ILE A 265 9.57 -16.97 -6.04
C ILE A 265 8.69 -17.68 -7.07
N ILE A 266 8.05 -16.94 -7.98
CA ILE A 266 7.20 -17.49 -9.04
C ILE A 266 8.03 -18.37 -9.98
N GLU A 267 9.20 -17.90 -10.39
CA GLU A 267 10.13 -18.65 -11.25
C GLU A 267 10.69 -19.90 -10.56
N GLU A 268 11.03 -19.81 -9.27
CA GLU A 268 11.54 -20.93 -8.49
C GLU A 268 10.50 -22.05 -8.30
N ARG A 269 9.25 -21.69 -7.96
CA ARG A 269 8.23 -22.70 -7.60
C ARG A 269 7.51 -23.29 -8.81
N GLY A 270 7.28 -22.50 -9.87
CA GLY A 270 6.62 -22.93 -11.11
C GLY A 270 5.12 -23.25 -11.01
N ASP A 271 4.54 -23.34 -9.81
CA ASP A 271 3.10 -23.54 -9.56
C ASP A 271 2.33 -22.23 -9.35
N LEU A 272 3.03 -21.09 -9.33
CA LEU A 272 2.47 -19.76 -9.11
C LEU A 272 2.51 -18.92 -10.39
N ALA A 273 1.67 -17.89 -10.43
CA ALA A 273 1.68 -16.91 -11.51
C ALA A 273 1.38 -15.49 -10.99
N ARG A 274 1.68 -14.48 -11.81
CA ARG A 274 1.32 -13.08 -11.54
C ARG A 274 -0.17 -12.88 -11.78
N SER A 275 -0.81 -12.00 -11.02
CA SER A 275 -2.24 -11.72 -11.22
C SER A 275 -2.52 -10.74 -12.37
N SER A 276 -1.47 -10.18 -12.99
CA SER A 276 -1.57 -9.26 -14.13
C SER A 276 -0.44 -9.52 -15.16
N ALA A 277 -0.54 -8.89 -16.33
CA ALA A 277 0.28 -9.20 -17.51
C ALA A 277 1.55 -8.36 -17.65
N GLY A 278 2.52 -8.88 -18.38
CA GLY A 278 3.76 -8.20 -18.71
C GLY A 278 4.87 -8.40 -17.69
N ARG A 279 6.10 -8.44 -18.19
CA ARG A 279 7.34 -8.46 -17.40
C ARG A 279 7.87 -7.05 -17.23
N THR A 280 8.40 -6.76 -16.05
CA THR A 280 8.97 -5.46 -15.72
C THR A 280 10.48 -5.55 -15.68
N GLU A 281 11.14 -4.69 -16.46
CA GLU A 281 12.57 -4.42 -16.35
C GLU A 281 12.77 -3.14 -15.54
N HIS A 282 13.74 -3.14 -14.63
CA HIS A 282 14.07 -2.00 -13.78
C HIS A 282 15.47 -1.47 -14.12
N PHE A 283 15.58 -0.17 -14.33
CA PHE A 283 16.84 0.52 -14.69
C PHE A 283 17.54 1.13 -13.47
N PHE A 284 17.21 0.64 -12.28
CA PHE A 284 17.81 1.00 -11.01
C PHE A 284 17.77 -0.21 -10.07
N THR A 285 18.62 -0.21 -9.04
CA THR A 285 18.56 -1.21 -7.96
C THR A 285 17.63 -0.71 -6.86
N PRO A 286 16.48 -1.37 -6.63
CA PRO A 286 15.59 -1.02 -5.53
C PRO A 286 16.22 -1.38 -4.17
N SER A 287 15.83 -0.65 -3.13
CA SER A 287 16.32 -0.85 -1.76
C SER A 287 15.34 -0.27 -0.74
N THR A 288 14.87 -1.11 0.18
CA THR A 288 13.93 -0.70 1.25
C THR A 288 14.51 0.38 2.18
N GLU A 289 15.84 0.47 2.28
CA GLU A 289 16.54 1.41 3.15
C GLU A 289 16.77 2.81 2.53
N LYS A 290 16.62 2.96 1.21
CA LYS A 290 16.93 4.23 0.50
C LYS A 290 15.78 5.24 0.46
N THR A 291 14.59 4.83 0.89
CA THR A 291 13.40 5.70 0.95
C THR A 291 12.88 5.77 2.38
N PHE A 292 12.07 6.79 2.69
CA PHE A 292 11.61 7.04 4.06
C PHE A 292 11.09 5.76 4.77
N HIS A 293 11.77 5.40 5.85
CA HIS A 293 11.35 4.41 6.86
C HIS A 293 11.82 4.84 8.26
N ARG A 294 11.42 4.12 9.32
CA ARG A 294 11.82 4.39 10.72
C ARG A 294 12.58 3.22 11.31
N GLY A 295 13.47 2.63 10.52
CA GLY A 295 13.93 1.25 10.75
C GLY A 295 12.85 0.24 10.35
N SER A 296 13.23 -1.03 10.32
CA SER A 296 12.39 -2.14 9.86
C SER A 296 12.06 -3.12 10.99
N THR A 297 10.92 -3.78 10.86
CA THR A 297 10.50 -4.92 11.69
C THR A 297 9.52 -5.79 10.91
N ASP A 298 9.57 -7.10 11.10
CA ASP A 298 8.52 -8.03 10.64
C ASP A 298 7.32 -8.09 11.62
N TYR A 299 7.38 -7.23 12.64
CA TYR A 299 6.41 -7.07 13.72
C TYR A 299 6.22 -8.36 14.53
N PHE A 300 5.15 -9.13 14.23
CA PHE A 300 4.75 -10.31 15.01
C PHE A 300 4.43 -11.54 14.16
N VAL A 301 4.78 -11.54 12.88
CA VAL A 301 4.43 -12.63 11.96
C VAL A 301 5.04 -13.97 12.40
N ASN A 302 6.28 -13.92 12.91
CA ASN A 302 7.02 -15.07 13.44
C ASN A 302 6.87 -15.18 14.97
N ALA A 303 7.23 -14.13 15.69
CA ALA A 303 7.19 -14.08 17.15
C ALA A 303 7.20 -12.63 17.64
N ARG A 304 6.95 -12.44 18.94
CA ARG A 304 7.09 -11.12 19.58
C ARG A 304 8.57 -10.72 19.66
N LYS A 305 8.92 -9.55 19.12
CA LYS A 305 10.27 -8.95 19.21
C LYS A 305 10.33 -7.81 20.23
N GLY A 306 11.50 -7.60 20.83
CA GLY A 306 11.77 -6.52 21.79
C GLY A 306 11.95 -5.14 21.14
N ASP A 307 12.57 -5.10 19.96
CA ASP A 307 13.01 -3.88 19.31
C ASP A 307 12.15 -3.52 18.08
N ILE A 308 10.87 -3.26 18.35
CA ILE A 308 9.86 -2.88 17.34
C ILE A 308 9.51 -1.38 17.37
N GLY A 309 10.01 -0.66 18.37
CA GLY A 309 9.75 0.77 18.58
C GLY A 309 10.78 1.66 17.89
N ALA A 310 10.33 2.77 17.33
CA ALA A 310 11.16 3.87 16.85
C ALA A 310 11.15 5.00 17.89
N PHE A 311 11.71 4.72 19.07
CA PHE A 311 11.55 5.57 20.26
C PHE A 311 12.39 6.84 20.24
N ASP A 312 13.51 6.84 19.51
CA ASP A 312 14.42 7.98 19.50
C ASP A 312 14.01 9.05 18.48
N SER A 313 13.44 8.67 17.33
CA SER A 313 12.88 9.63 16.38
C SER A 313 11.78 9.02 15.50
N PRO A 314 10.69 9.76 15.22
CA PRO A 314 9.69 9.38 14.23
C PRO A 314 10.07 9.86 12.81
N LYS A 315 11.22 10.53 12.66
CA LYS A 315 11.76 11.03 11.39
C LYS A 315 12.62 9.96 10.71
N PHE A 316 12.84 10.12 9.42
CA PHE A 316 13.77 9.28 8.67
C PHE A 316 15.21 9.74 8.89
N ILE A 317 15.97 8.94 9.65
CA ILE A 317 17.39 9.17 9.94
C ILE A 317 18.27 8.75 8.75
N GLY A 318 17.83 7.77 7.95
CA GLY A 318 18.63 7.26 6.83
C GLY A 318 19.66 6.22 7.25
N LEU A 319 20.51 5.87 6.29
CA LEU A 319 21.56 4.87 6.44
C LEU A 319 22.80 5.48 7.10
N PRO A 320 23.43 4.80 8.08
CA PRO A 320 24.77 5.18 8.53
C PRO A 320 25.75 5.09 7.37
N VAL A 321 26.42 6.21 7.05
CA VAL A 321 27.39 6.27 5.94
C VAL A 321 28.82 6.49 6.43
N GLY A 322 29.01 6.89 7.68
CA GLY A 322 30.33 7.14 8.23
C GLY A 322 30.29 7.98 9.50
N GLU A 323 31.31 8.81 9.69
CA GLU A 323 31.46 9.66 10.85
C GLU A 323 31.99 11.06 10.51
N VAL A 324 31.62 12.03 11.35
CA VAL A 324 32.14 13.39 11.31
C VAL A 324 33.47 13.44 12.05
N LEU A 325 34.56 13.69 11.34
CA LEU A 325 35.90 13.83 11.93
C LEU A 325 36.08 15.22 12.56
N LYS A 326 35.60 16.26 11.87
CA LYS A 326 35.74 17.65 12.29
C LYS A 326 34.61 18.51 11.74
N VAL A 327 34.11 19.42 12.56
CA VAL A 327 33.24 20.53 12.12
C VAL A 327 34.05 21.82 12.13
N ALA A 328 34.22 22.41 10.96
CA ALA A 328 34.85 23.72 10.79
C ALA A 328 33.80 24.83 10.81
N LYS A 329 34.18 26.05 10.38
CA LYS A 329 33.26 27.20 10.34
C LYS A 329 32.12 26.99 9.34
N ASP A 330 32.41 26.43 8.17
CA ASP A 330 31.52 26.37 7.01
C ASP A 330 31.48 24.98 6.34
N HIS A 331 32.24 24.02 6.84
CA HIS A 331 32.30 22.65 6.30
C HIS A 331 32.48 21.59 7.39
N LEU A 332 32.28 20.34 6.99
CA LEU A 332 32.60 19.15 7.77
C LEU A 332 33.67 18.36 7.03
N ASP A 333 34.67 17.87 7.76
CA ASP A 333 35.55 16.80 7.29
C ASP A 333 34.97 15.48 7.82
N VAL A 334 34.73 14.53 6.93
CA VAL A 334 34.04 13.26 7.23
C VAL A 334 34.83 12.07 6.69
N GLU A 335 34.67 10.92 7.33
CA GLU A 335 35.14 9.63 6.84
C GLU A 335 33.92 8.73 6.60
N VAL A 336 33.82 8.14 5.41
CA VAL A 336 32.61 7.43 4.96
C VAL A 336 32.94 6.09 4.32
N ALA A 337 32.04 5.11 4.50
CA ALA A 337 32.12 3.81 3.85
C ALA A 337 31.62 3.84 2.40
N GLU A 338 30.73 4.78 2.07
CA GLU A 338 30.14 4.92 0.75
C GLU A 338 30.47 6.30 0.13
N PRO A 339 30.65 6.39 -1.20
CA PRO A 339 30.86 7.67 -1.86
C PRO A 339 29.72 8.66 -1.64
N LEU A 340 30.07 9.91 -1.33
CA LEU A 340 29.13 11.02 -1.22
C LEU A 340 29.06 11.80 -2.54
N ALA A 341 27.90 12.39 -2.81
CA ALA A 341 27.65 13.23 -3.98
C ALA A 341 27.08 14.61 -3.60
N ASN A 342 27.30 15.60 -4.49
CA ASN A 342 26.60 16.87 -4.40
C ASN A 342 25.09 16.61 -4.43
N GLY A 343 24.37 17.30 -3.56
CA GLY A 343 22.95 17.11 -3.37
C GLY A 343 22.59 15.95 -2.45
N ASP A 344 23.50 15.25 -1.78
CA ASP A 344 23.11 14.25 -0.77
C ASP A 344 22.42 14.91 0.44
N GLY A 345 21.47 14.20 1.05
CA GLY A 345 20.84 14.57 2.31
C GLY A 345 21.57 13.86 3.43
N LEU A 346 22.27 14.64 4.26
CA LEU A 346 23.09 14.13 5.36
C LEU A 346 22.55 14.65 6.68
N ASN A 347 22.72 13.88 7.74
CA ASN A 347 22.30 14.29 9.08
C ASN A 347 23.12 13.62 10.18
N VAL A 348 23.06 14.24 11.35
CA VAL A 348 23.58 13.71 12.60
C VAL A 348 22.47 13.76 13.65
N LEU A 349 22.53 12.86 14.64
CA LEU A 349 21.63 12.88 15.79
C LEU A 349 22.28 13.64 16.94
N ILE A 350 21.69 14.76 17.37
CA ILE A 350 22.15 15.56 18.52
C ILE A 350 21.03 15.56 19.57
N LYS A 351 21.28 14.96 20.73
CA LYS A 351 20.27 14.83 21.80
C LYS A 351 18.91 14.27 21.29
N ARG A 352 18.96 13.29 20.36
CA ARG A 352 17.80 12.65 19.69
C ARG A 352 17.08 13.51 18.65
N GLU A 353 17.51 14.75 18.41
CA GLU A 353 17.05 15.52 17.27
C GLU A 353 17.89 15.24 16.03
N VAL A 354 17.21 15.08 14.90
CA VAL A 354 17.84 14.92 13.59
C VAL A 354 18.23 16.31 13.08
N VAL A 355 19.53 16.58 13.06
CA VAL A 355 20.11 17.81 12.49
C VAL A 355 20.59 17.48 11.09
N GLY A 356 19.75 17.76 10.11
CA GLY A 356 19.99 17.46 8.70
C GLY A 356 20.38 18.67 7.87
N PHE A 357 21.10 18.42 6.77
CA PHE A 357 21.49 19.42 5.79
C PHE A 357 21.59 18.79 4.39
N ARG A 358 21.58 19.63 3.34
CA ARG A 358 21.86 19.19 1.97
C ARG A 358 23.34 19.46 1.70
N ALA A 359 24.08 18.47 1.21
CA ALA A 359 25.45 18.65 0.78
C ALA A 359 25.47 19.50 -0.50
N ASN A 360 25.87 20.77 -0.43
CA ASN A 360 25.96 21.64 -1.59
C ASN A 360 27.21 21.30 -2.43
N THR A 361 28.34 21.15 -1.75
CA THR A 361 29.62 20.75 -2.36
C THR A 361 30.22 19.60 -1.56
N VAL A 362 30.66 18.56 -2.25
CA VAL A 362 31.38 17.41 -1.71
C VAL A 362 32.70 17.28 -2.47
N GLU A 363 33.81 17.39 -1.76
CA GLU A 363 35.16 17.24 -2.30
C GLU A 363 35.84 16.02 -1.68
N LYS A 364 36.40 15.14 -2.50
CA LYS A 364 37.17 14.00 -2.01
C LYS A 364 38.57 14.45 -1.64
N THR A 365 38.95 14.32 -0.36
CA THR A 365 40.24 14.78 0.18
C THR A 365 41.21 13.64 0.45
N GLY A 366 40.76 12.38 0.40
CA GLY A 366 41.58 11.20 0.57
C GLY A 366 40.81 9.90 0.32
N HIS A 367 41.41 8.77 0.71
CA HIS A 367 40.70 7.49 0.72
C HIS A 367 39.58 7.53 1.75
N ASN A 368 38.33 7.35 1.33
CA ASN A 368 37.12 7.43 2.17
C ASN A 368 36.92 8.76 2.91
N ARG A 369 37.67 9.80 2.57
CA ARG A 369 37.60 11.12 3.23
C ARG A 369 37.07 12.18 2.30
N TYR A 370 36.13 12.95 2.83
CA TYR A 370 35.47 14.02 2.11
C TYR A 370 35.41 15.28 2.96
N ARG A 371 35.48 16.41 2.28
CA ARG A 371 35.05 17.69 2.80
C ARG A 371 33.68 18.01 2.24
N VAL A 372 32.73 18.33 3.12
CA VAL A 372 31.33 18.58 2.78
C VAL A 372 30.95 19.99 3.22
N TRP A 373 30.50 20.80 2.26
CA TRP A 373 29.89 22.09 2.52
C TRP A 373 28.36 21.95 2.47
N PRO A 374 27.67 22.17 3.59
CA PRO A 374 26.22 22.26 3.62
C PRO A 374 25.69 23.43 2.78
N ASN A 375 24.46 23.31 2.27
CA ASN A 375 23.73 24.43 1.65
C ASN A 375 23.45 25.57 2.63
N GLU A 376 23.18 25.20 3.88
CA GLU A 376 23.10 26.05 5.05
C GLU A 376 23.77 25.27 6.18
N MET A 377 24.57 25.94 7.01
CA MET A 377 25.25 25.30 8.15
C MET A 377 24.34 25.37 9.39
N PRO A 378 23.65 24.28 9.81
CA PRO A 378 22.90 24.30 11.04
C PRO A 378 23.79 24.65 12.23
N ALA A 379 23.37 25.63 13.04
CA ALA A 379 24.12 26.08 14.21
C ALA A 379 24.44 24.93 15.19
N ASP A 380 23.56 23.94 15.27
CA ASP A 380 23.71 22.78 16.14
C ASP A 380 24.83 21.83 15.71
N LEU A 381 25.27 21.85 14.43
CA LEU A 381 26.40 21.03 13.99
C LEU A 381 27.70 21.37 14.72
N HIS A 382 27.88 22.62 15.19
CA HIS A 382 29.05 22.99 15.99
C HIS A 382 29.08 22.32 17.38
N LYS A 383 28.00 21.66 17.80
CA LYS A 383 27.94 20.86 19.04
C LYS A 383 28.44 19.43 18.83
N VAL A 384 28.65 19.02 17.57
CA VAL A 384 29.10 17.68 17.19
C VAL A 384 30.57 17.51 17.55
N ARG A 385 30.92 16.35 18.11
CA ARG A 385 32.31 15.98 18.45
C ARG A 385 32.91 15.12 17.33
N ALA A 386 34.24 14.97 17.33
CA ALA A 386 34.89 14.03 16.43
C ALA A 386 34.34 12.61 16.61
N ASN A 387 34.31 11.86 15.51
CA ASN A 387 33.83 10.47 15.40
C ASN A 387 32.32 10.33 15.68
N HIS A 388 31.56 11.39 15.45
CA HIS A 388 30.09 11.35 15.61
C HIS A 388 29.45 10.70 14.38
N PRO A 389 28.49 9.77 14.54
CA PRO A 389 27.86 9.09 13.41
C PRO A 389 27.20 10.05 12.41
N LEU A 390 27.48 9.84 11.13
CA LEU A 390 26.89 10.54 9.99
C LEU A 390 25.95 9.59 9.25
N ASN A 391 24.73 10.05 9.00
CA ASN A 391 23.72 9.30 8.26
C ASN A 391 23.35 10.01 6.96
N ARG A 392 22.96 9.23 5.95
CA ARG A 392 22.43 9.69 4.67
C ARG A 392 20.96 9.32 4.56
N ASN A 393 20.09 10.32 4.54
CA ASN A 393 18.64 10.16 4.38
C ASN A 393 18.12 10.60 2.99
N LEU A 394 19.02 11.05 2.11
CA LEU A 394 18.73 11.21 0.69
C LEU A 394 19.99 10.90 -0.13
N ASP A 395 19.93 9.85 -0.95
CA ASP A 395 20.93 9.56 -1.97
C ASP A 395 20.53 10.28 -3.26
N HIS A 396 21.26 11.35 -3.60
CA HIS A 396 20.88 12.23 -4.70
C HIS A 396 20.93 11.52 -6.05
N ASN A 397 22.01 10.80 -6.31
CA ASN A 397 22.22 10.14 -7.59
C ASN A 397 21.18 9.05 -7.81
N TRP A 398 20.88 8.28 -6.76
CA TRP A 398 19.82 7.27 -6.81
C TRP A 398 18.44 7.90 -7.01
N GLN A 399 18.14 9.01 -6.34
CA GLN A 399 16.88 9.72 -6.54
C GLN A 399 16.75 10.29 -7.96
N GLN A 400 17.84 10.80 -8.54
CA GLN A 400 17.87 11.29 -9.93
C GLN A 400 17.66 10.17 -10.95
N ALA A 401 18.04 8.93 -10.65
CA ALA A 401 17.72 7.79 -11.51
C ALA A 401 16.20 7.56 -11.60
N LEU A 402 15.46 7.83 -10.52
CA LEU A 402 14.00 7.65 -10.44
C LEU A 402 13.19 8.78 -11.10
N THR A 403 13.80 9.94 -11.35
CA THR A 403 13.14 11.05 -12.06
C THR A 403 13.07 10.81 -13.58
N LYS A 404 13.94 9.95 -14.10
CA LYS A 404 13.94 9.48 -15.49
C LYS A 404 13.11 8.20 -15.62
N THR A 405 12.96 7.71 -16.85
CA THR A 405 12.43 6.35 -17.09
C THR A 405 13.28 5.35 -16.31
N SER A 406 12.65 4.74 -15.30
CA SER A 406 13.29 3.87 -14.30
C SER A 406 12.82 2.43 -14.40
N SER A 407 11.79 2.18 -15.21
CA SER A 407 11.32 0.84 -15.53
C SER A 407 10.62 0.83 -16.88
N GLU A 408 10.54 -0.34 -17.49
CA GLU A 408 9.62 -0.64 -18.57
C GLU A 408 8.85 -1.93 -18.26
N ARG A 409 7.55 -1.93 -18.52
CA ARG A 409 6.71 -3.13 -18.42
C ARG A 409 6.17 -3.47 -19.79
N ARG A 410 6.41 -4.70 -20.26
CA ARG A 410 5.99 -5.14 -21.58
C ARG A 410 5.34 -6.52 -21.56
N VAL A 411 4.31 -6.70 -22.37
CA VAL A 411 3.54 -7.94 -22.51
C VAL A 411 4.15 -8.80 -23.61
N ALA A 412 4.31 -10.09 -23.34
CA ALA A 412 4.85 -11.02 -24.32
C ALA A 412 3.79 -11.30 -25.41
N VAL A 413 4.21 -11.35 -26.67
CA VAL A 413 3.37 -11.76 -27.80
C VAL A 413 4.10 -12.81 -28.65
N ASP A 414 3.39 -13.89 -28.98
CA ASP A 414 3.82 -14.85 -30.00
C ASP A 414 3.25 -14.41 -31.35
N ILE A 415 4.09 -14.43 -32.37
CA ILE A 415 3.79 -13.92 -33.71
C ILE A 415 3.88 -15.07 -34.70
N GLU A 416 2.83 -15.27 -35.49
CA GLU A 416 2.84 -16.21 -36.61
C GLU A 416 2.47 -15.48 -37.90
N LEU A 417 3.35 -15.54 -38.89
CA LEU A 417 3.09 -15.05 -40.24
C LEU A 417 2.94 -16.25 -41.20
N GLY A 418 1.72 -16.46 -41.68
CA GLY A 418 1.43 -17.37 -42.78
C GLY A 418 0.96 -16.63 -44.03
N GLY A 419 0.52 -17.38 -45.03
CA GLY A 419 -0.04 -16.82 -46.27
C GLY A 419 0.52 -17.44 -47.54
N TRP A 420 0.29 -16.77 -48.67
CA TRP A 420 0.76 -17.12 -50.01
C TRP A 420 0.97 -15.84 -50.85
N GLN A 421 1.25 -15.99 -52.14
CA GLN A 421 1.61 -14.89 -53.04
C GLN A 421 0.56 -13.77 -53.12
N GLU A 422 -0.72 -14.06 -52.84
CA GLU A 422 -1.80 -13.08 -52.96
C GLU A 422 -2.26 -12.51 -51.62
N GLN A 423 -1.82 -13.10 -50.51
CA GLN A 423 -2.32 -12.73 -49.18
C GLN A 423 -1.35 -13.15 -48.08
N LEU A 424 -1.09 -12.24 -47.15
CA LEU A 424 -0.41 -12.53 -45.89
C LEU A 424 -1.42 -12.62 -44.74
N ILE A 425 -1.15 -13.52 -43.79
CA ILE A 425 -1.97 -13.77 -42.61
C ILE A 425 -1.08 -13.62 -41.38
N LEU A 426 -1.31 -12.58 -40.58
CA LEU A 426 -0.57 -12.32 -39.36
C LEU A 426 -1.45 -12.62 -38.14
N THR A 427 -1.01 -13.59 -37.32
CA THR A 427 -1.65 -13.92 -36.05
C THR A 427 -0.76 -13.45 -34.90
N LEU A 428 -1.36 -12.74 -33.94
CA LEU A 428 -0.69 -12.31 -32.71
C LEU A 428 -1.42 -12.92 -31.51
N THR A 429 -0.69 -13.60 -30.63
CA THR A 429 -1.22 -14.18 -29.38
C THR A 429 -0.50 -13.62 -28.16
N SER A 430 -1.20 -12.96 -27.25
CA SER A 430 -0.60 -12.43 -26.00
C SER A 430 -0.30 -13.54 -24.99
N GLU A 431 0.55 -13.25 -24.00
CA GLU A 431 0.85 -14.21 -22.91
C GLU A 431 -0.37 -14.63 -22.08
N GLU A 432 -1.46 -13.87 -22.14
CA GLU A 432 -2.75 -14.16 -21.50
C GLU A 432 -3.65 -15.05 -22.38
N GLY A 433 -3.22 -15.40 -23.60
CA GLY A 433 -3.95 -16.24 -24.54
C GLY A 433 -4.95 -15.50 -25.43
N VAL A 434 -4.95 -14.16 -25.46
CA VAL A 434 -5.78 -13.39 -26.40
C VAL A 434 -5.13 -13.42 -27.78
N SER A 435 -5.86 -13.92 -28.77
CA SER A 435 -5.39 -14.06 -30.15
C SER A 435 -6.22 -13.22 -31.11
N ILE A 436 -5.55 -12.60 -32.09
CA ILE A 436 -6.16 -11.94 -33.24
C ILE A 436 -5.47 -12.43 -34.51
N THR A 437 -6.18 -12.36 -35.63
CA THR A 437 -5.63 -12.60 -36.97
C THR A 437 -6.00 -11.43 -37.86
N HIS A 438 -5.02 -10.89 -38.58
CA HIS A 438 -5.19 -9.82 -39.55
C HIS A 438 -4.58 -10.23 -40.89
N THR A 439 -5.24 -9.83 -41.99
CA THR A 439 -4.83 -10.22 -43.34
C THR A 439 -4.43 -9.00 -44.15
N LEU A 440 -3.43 -9.18 -45.02
CA LEU A 440 -3.04 -8.18 -46.01
C LEU A 440 -3.06 -8.81 -47.40
N ASP A 441 -4.00 -8.34 -48.22
CA ASP A 441 -4.06 -8.70 -49.63
C ASP A 441 -2.96 -7.98 -50.41
N GLY A 442 -2.33 -8.67 -51.35
CA GLY A 442 -1.22 -8.12 -52.11
C GLY A 442 -0.77 -9.03 -53.24
N GLN A 443 0.36 -8.69 -53.84
CA GLN A 443 1.07 -9.53 -54.80
C GLN A 443 2.52 -9.58 -54.33
N PHE A 444 2.91 -10.71 -53.76
CA PHE A 444 4.20 -10.93 -53.13
C PHE A 444 4.99 -11.94 -53.97
N GLU A 445 6.00 -11.44 -54.67
CA GLU A 445 6.86 -12.26 -55.51
C GLU A 445 7.87 -13.04 -54.66
N GLU A 446 8.40 -14.13 -55.21
CA GLU A 446 9.53 -14.81 -54.58
C GLU A 446 10.76 -13.89 -54.53
N ALA A 447 11.43 -13.88 -53.39
CA ALA A 447 12.60 -13.07 -53.19
C ALA A 447 13.82 -13.68 -53.90
N ASN A 448 14.59 -12.83 -54.57
CA ASN A 448 15.87 -13.22 -55.18
C ASN A 448 16.89 -13.79 -54.16
N ASN A 449 16.72 -13.50 -52.87
CA ASN A 449 17.51 -14.08 -51.78
C ASN A 449 16.57 -14.50 -50.64
N ALA A 450 16.36 -15.82 -50.54
CA ALA A 450 15.41 -16.40 -49.62
C ALA A 450 15.76 -16.16 -48.13
N GLU A 451 17.01 -16.40 -47.74
CA GLU A 451 17.48 -16.22 -46.36
C GLU A 451 17.32 -14.78 -45.90
N LYS A 452 17.71 -13.82 -46.76
CA LYS A 452 17.59 -12.40 -46.47
C LYS A 452 16.13 -11.95 -46.35
N ALA A 453 15.25 -12.48 -47.19
CA ALA A 453 13.82 -12.16 -47.12
C ALA A 453 13.18 -12.68 -45.83
N LEU A 454 13.46 -13.92 -45.44
CA LEU A 454 12.99 -14.50 -44.18
C LEU A 454 13.53 -13.74 -42.97
N SER A 455 14.82 -13.39 -42.95
CA SER A 455 15.41 -12.56 -41.89
C SER A 455 14.76 -11.18 -41.83
N ASN A 456 14.50 -10.53 -42.96
CA ASN A 456 13.84 -9.22 -43.00
C ASN A 456 12.39 -9.29 -42.47
N LEU A 457 11.66 -10.38 -42.76
CA LEU A 457 10.32 -10.60 -42.22
C LEU A 457 10.37 -10.76 -40.70
N GLN A 458 11.26 -11.62 -40.19
CA GLN A 458 11.44 -11.82 -38.74
C GLN A 458 11.80 -10.51 -38.03
N ASP A 459 12.79 -9.77 -38.53
CA ASP A 459 13.21 -8.48 -37.97
C ASP A 459 12.11 -7.41 -38.07
N GLY A 460 11.35 -7.41 -39.17
CA GLY A 460 10.22 -6.50 -39.36
C GLY A 460 9.09 -6.76 -38.37
N LEU A 461 8.72 -8.03 -38.17
CA LEU A 461 7.70 -8.44 -37.21
C LEU A 461 8.14 -8.17 -35.75
N ALA A 462 9.43 -8.35 -35.43
CA ALA A 462 9.99 -8.15 -34.09
C ALA A 462 10.00 -6.68 -33.62
N LYS A 463 9.91 -5.70 -34.53
CA LYS A 463 10.09 -4.25 -34.25
C LYS A 463 8.90 -3.60 -33.48
N LEU A 464 8.51 -4.15 -32.34
CA LEU A 464 7.36 -3.71 -31.52
C LEU A 464 7.67 -2.55 -30.55
N GLY A 465 8.85 -1.91 -30.65
CA GLY A 465 9.39 -1.04 -29.59
C GLY A 465 8.59 0.21 -29.20
N GLN A 466 7.63 0.66 -30.00
CA GLN A 466 6.72 1.77 -29.66
C GLN A 466 5.40 1.30 -29.02
N THR A 467 5.22 -0.01 -28.86
CA THR A 467 4.02 -0.64 -28.33
C THR A 467 4.30 -1.15 -26.91
N LEU A 468 3.28 -1.63 -26.21
CA LEU A 468 3.46 -2.29 -24.92
C LEU A 468 4.01 -3.73 -25.04
N TYR A 469 4.27 -4.22 -26.25
CA TYR A 469 4.61 -5.62 -26.50
C TYR A 469 6.11 -5.85 -26.75
N TYR A 470 6.55 -7.07 -26.48
CA TYR A 470 7.79 -7.63 -27.01
C TYR A 470 7.51 -9.00 -27.63
N ALA A 471 8.23 -9.34 -28.70
CA ALA A 471 8.07 -10.63 -29.35
C ALA A 471 8.76 -11.72 -28.52
N ARG A 472 8.01 -12.74 -28.11
CA ARG A 472 8.53 -13.92 -27.40
C ARG A 472 8.91 -15.03 -28.37
N ASN A 473 8.06 -15.28 -29.37
CA ASN A 473 8.29 -16.25 -30.43
C ASN A 473 7.84 -15.65 -31.77
N ILE A 474 8.57 -15.92 -32.85
CA ILE A 474 8.20 -15.49 -34.21
C ILE A 474 8.34 -16.68 -35.15
N GLN A 475 7.24 -17.07 -35.77
CA GLN A 475 7.19 -18.13 -36.76
C GLN A 475 6.76 -17.57 -38.11
N VAL A 476 7.46 -17.97 -39.17
CA VAL A 476 7.16 -17.57 -40.55
C VAL A 476 6.91 -18.83 -41.35
N ASN A 477 5.65 -19.08 -41.66
CA ASN A 477 5.12 -20.30 -42.28
C ASN A 477 4.58 -19.96 -43.68
N LEU A 478 5.48 -19.63 -44.60
CA LEU A 478 5.15 -19.30 -45.99
C LEU A 478 5.57 -20.44 -46.94
N PRO A 479 4.84 -20.69 -48.04
CA PRO A 479 5.18 -21.74 -49.02
C PRO A 479 6.49 -21.48 -49.79
N GLY A 480 7.10 -20.30 -49.60
CA GLY A 480 8.39 -19.88 -50.15
C GLY A 480 8.86 -18.57 -49.49
N ALA A 481 10.04 -18.07 -49.84
CA ALA A 481 10.55 -16.81 -49.32
C ALA A 481 9.97 -15.62 -50.10
N LEU A 482 8.82 -15.13 -49.66
CA LEU A 482 8.14 -14.01 -50.32
C LEU A 482 8.83 -12.66 -49.99
N PHE A 483 8.97 -11.79 -50.99
CA PHE A 483 9.40 -10.42 -50.79
C PHE A 483 8.20 -9.56 -50.36
N VAL A 484 8.27 -9.03 -49.14
CA VAL A 484 7.25 -8.12 -48.60
C VAL A 484 7.85 -6.72 -48.43
N PRO A 485 7.30 -5.68 -49.08
CA PRO A 485 7.73 -4.32 -48.86
C PRO A 485 7.63 -3.90 -47.39
N ASN A 486 8.67 -3.27 -46.85
CA ASN A 486 8.71 -2.84 -45.44
C ASN A 486 7.51 -1.99 -45.03
N GLY A 487 7.01 -1.11 -45.92
CA GLY A 487 5.83 -0.29 -45.64
C GLY A 487 4.57 -1.11 -45.40
N GLN A 488 4.37 -2.17 -46.20
CA GLN A 488 3.24 -3.08 -46.08
C GLN A 488 3.34 -3.96 -44.83
N LEU A 489 4.53 -4.50 -44.53
CA LEU A 489 4.77 -5.27 -43.30
C LEU A 489 4.55 -4.41 -42.04
N ASN A 490 5.04 -3.16 -42.06
CA ASN A 490 4.84 -2.22 -40.97
C ASN A 490 3.36 -1.88 -40.74
N GLN A 491 2.60 -1.72 -41.83
CA GLN A 491 1.16 -1.47 -41.78
C GLN A 491 0.42 -2.68 -41.20
N LEU A 492 0.60 -3.87 -41.77
CA LEU A 492 -0.04 -5.11 -41.32
C LEU A 492 0.20 -5.34 -39.82
N ARG A 493 1.45 -5.19 -39.38
CA ARG A 493 1.82 -5.35 -37.97
C ARG A 493 1.20 -4.29 -37.07
N ARG A 494 1.17 -3.01 -37.48
CA ARG A 494 0.56 -1.94 -36.67
C ARG A 494 -0.94 -2.19 -36.48
N GLU A 495 -1.64 -2.51 -37.56
CA GLU A 495 -3.09 -2.80 -37.52
C GLU A 495 -3.38 -4.04 -36.66
N ALA A 496 -2.57 -5.10 -36.80
CA ALA A 496 -2.69 -6.30 -35.96
C ALA A 496 -2.47 -5.98 -34.46
N VAL A 497 -1.50 -5.12 -34.13
CA VAL A 497 -1.27 -4.67 -32.74
C VAL A 497 -2.45 -3.86 -32.21
N ASP A 498 -3.02 -2.95 -33.01
CA ASP A 498 -4.20 -2.16 -32.62
C ASP A 498 -5.41 -3.07 -32.37
N MET A 499 -5.60 -4.11 -33.20
CA MET A 499 -6.62 -5.14 -33.01
C MET A 499 -6.38 -5.94 -31.73
N LEU A 500 -5.12 -6.31 -31.43
CA LEU A 500 -4.78 -7.03 -30.21
C LEU A 500 -5.05 -6.19 -28.95
N ASP A 501 -4.71 -4.90 -28.96
CA ASP A 501 -5.01 -3.97 -27.88
C ASP A 501 -6.52 -3.90 -27.60
N ALA A 502 -7.34 -3.77 -28.65
CA ALA A 502 -8.79 -3.76 -28.54
C ALA A 502 -9.34 -5.10 -28.01
N ALA A 503 -8.86 -6.23 -28.54
CA ALA A 503 -9.28 -7.56 -28.14
C ALA A 503 -8.95 -7.85 -26.66
N ARG A 504 -7.75 -7.48 -26.20
CA ARG A 504 -7.34 -7.66 -24.80
C ARG A 504 -8.21 -6.83 -23.85
N LEU A 505 -8.52 -5.58 -24.20
CA LEU A 505 -9.41 -4.74 -23.40
C LEU A 505 -10.85 -5.26 -23.38
N GLN A 506 -11.36 -5.75 -24.51
CA GLN A 506 -12.70 -6.36 -24.57
C GLN A 506 -12.80 -7.65 -23.75
N ASN A 507 -11.71 -8.42 -23.70
CA ASN A 507 -11.65 -9.65 -22.91
C ASN A 507 -11.43 -9.40 -21.41
N TYR A 508 -11.13 -8.17 -21.00
CA TYR A 508 -10.94 -7.84 -19.59
C TYR A 508 -12.26 -7.99 -18.81
N GLN A 509 -12.27 -8.93 -17.86
CA GLN A 509 -13.45 -9.20 -17.03
C GLN A 509 -13.28 -8.66 -15.62
N ARG A 510 -14.07 -7.64 -15.30
CA ARG A 510 -14.19 -7.13 -13.94
C ARG A 510 -14.70 -8.19 -12.97
N GLY A 511 -14.28 -8.03 -11.74
CA GLY A 511 -14.84 -8.73 -10.60
C GLY A 511 -16.32 -8.44 -10.36
N ARG A 512 -16.98 -9.26 -9.54
CA ARG A 512 -18.35 -8.97 -9.05
C ARG A 512 -18.48 -9.31 -7.58
N ARG A 513 -19.32 -8.55 -6.86
CA ARG A 513 -19.65 -8.81 -5.46
C ARG A 513 -20.02 -10.28 -5.24
N LYS A 514 -19.42 -10.92 -4.22
CA LYS A 514 -19.75 -12.30 -3.84
C LYS A 514 -21.17 -12.33 -3.25
N PRO A 515 -22.00 -13.33 -3.61
CA PRO A 515 -23.31 -13.50 -2.97
C PRO A 515 -23.16 -13.86 -1.49
N VAL A 516 -24.18 -13.52 -0.70
CA VAL A 516 -24.27 -13.95 0.71
C VAL A 516 -24.40 -15.49 0.76
N ALA A 517 -23.70 -16.11 1.71
CA ALA A 517 -23.72 -17.55 1.93
C ALA A 517 -25.13 -18.06 2.31
N GLN A 518 -25.38 -19.34 2.02
CA GLN A 518 -26.60 -20.05 2.38
C GLN A 518 -26.23 -21.29 3.24
N PRO A 519 -26.76 -21.41 4.47
CA PRO A 519 -27.64 -20.47 5.16
C PRO A 519 -26.95 -19.13 5.47
N ALA A 520 -27.74 -18.09 5.74
CA ALA A 520 -27.21 -16.78 6.09
C ALA A 520 -26.27 -16.87 7.30
N PRO A 521 -25.10 -16.20 7.26
CA PRO A 521 -24.15 -16.27 8.37
C PRO A 521 -24.70 -15.56 9.61
N VAL A 522 -24.15 -15.89 10.79
CA VAL A 522 -24.49 -15.24 12.05
C VAL A 522 -23.27 -14.47 12.54
N TYR A 523 -23.47 -13.23 12.99
CA TYR A 523 -22.38 -12.44 13.52
C TYR A 523 -21.85 -13.07 14.83
N PRO A 524 -20.53 -13.13 15.07
CA PRO A 524 -19.98 -13.88 16.21
C PRO A 524 -20.36 -13.36 17.62
N GLN A 525 -20.89 -12.14 17.71
CA GLN A 525 -21.22 -11.47 18.97
C GLN A 525 -22.68 -10.99 18.96
N THR A 526 -23.35 -11.04 20.11
CA THR A 526 -24.72 -10.52 20.26
C THR A 526 -24.76 -9.07 20.78
N HIS A 527 -23.64 -8.58 21.31
CA HIS A 527 -23.46 -7.21 21.77
C HIS A 527 -22.20 -6.60 21.15
N LEU A 528 -22.36 -5.42 20.56
CA LEU A 528 -21.30 -4.62 19.97
C LEU A 528 -21.13 -3.32 20.76
N SER A 529 -19.92 -3.05 21.24
CA SER A 529 -19.58 -1.76 21.84
C SER A 529 -19.18 -0.74 20.76
N PHE A 530 -18.80 0.49 21.18
CA PHE A 530 -18.28 1.53 20.28
C PHE A 530 -17.09 1.07 19.40
N LEU A 531 -16.38 0.01 19.81
CA LEU A 531 -15.28 -0.63 19.07
C LEU A 531 -15.73 -1.21 17.71
N ALA A 532 -17.04 -1.48 17.54
CA ALA A 532 -17.60 -1.94 16.29
C ALA A 532 -17.79 -0.82 15.24
N ASN A 533 -17.55 0.44 15.62
CA ASN A 533 -17.62 1.60 14.73
C ASN A 533 -18.98 1.74 14.02
N VAL A 534 -20.09 1.41 14.69
CA VAL A 534 -21.44 1.54 14.12
C VAL A 534 -21.93 2.99 14.25
N TYR A 535 -21.80 3.75 13.16
CA TYR A 535 -22.06 5.19 13.19
C TYR A 535 -23.39 5.62 12.57
N ASN A 536 -23.87 4.90 11.56
CA ASN A 536 -25.12 5.19 10.85
C ASN A 536 -26.20 4.10 11.05
N HIS A 537 -27.43 4.38 10.63
CA HIS A 537 -28.56 3.46 10.74
C HIS A 537 -28.43 2.23 9.84
N LYS A 538 -27.86 2.34 8.63
CA LYS A 538 -27.66 1.19 7.71
C LYS A 538 -26.69 0.15 8.27
N ALA A 539 -25.60 0.59 8.89
CA ALA A 539 -24.67 -0.29 9.58
C ALA A 539 -25.35 -1.03 10.75
N ARG A 540 -26.26 -0.37 11.46
CA ARG A 540 -27.06 -0.99 12.52
C ARG A 540 -28.07 -2.01 11.99
N GLU A 541 -28.76 -1.70 10.89
CA GLU A 541 -29.62 -2.63 10.17
C GLU A 541 -28.86 -3.89 9.76
N PHE A 542 -27.66 -3.73 9.17
CA PHE A 542 -26.77 -4.84 8.81
C PHE A 542 -26.49 -5.76 10.01
N TYR A 543 -26.04 -5.21 11.13
CA TYR A 543 -25.68 -6.03 12.29
C TYR A 543 -26.91 -6.71 12.92
N HIS A 544 -28.07 -6.03 12.99
CA HIS A 544 -29.31 -6.64 13.46
C HIS A 544 -29.77 -7.80 12.56
N ARG A 545 -29.67 -7.64 11.23
CA ARG A 545 -29.98 -8.69 10.26
C ARG A 545 -29.18 -9.97 10.50
N TYR A 546 -27.94 -9.85 10.98
CA TYR A 546 -27.06 -10.97 11.27
C TYR A 546 -27.00 -11.36 12.75
N GLY A 547 -28.04 -11.02 13.54
CA GLY A 547 -28.27 -11.57 14.88
C GLY A 547 -27.68 -10.76 16.04
N VAL A 548 -27.12 -9.58 15.79
CA VAL A 548 -26.68 -8.68 16.86
C VAL A 548 -27.91 -8.03 17.52
N GLN A 549 -27.97 -8.04 18.85
CA GLN A 549 -29.12 -7.57 19.62
C GLN A 549 -28.91 -6.16 20.18
N LEU A 550 -27.73 -5.91 20.76
CA LEU A 550 -27.37 -4.63 21.36
C LEU A 550 -26.18 -4.02 20.62
N ILE A 551 -26.28 -2.74 20.26
CA ILE A 551 -25.26 -2.04 19.48
C ILE A 551 -25.08 -0.63 20.05
N ASP A 552 -23.96 -0.41 20.72
CA ASP A 552 -23.52 0.93 21.13
C ASP A 552 -23.12 1.75 19.89
N ALA A 553 -23.31 3.07 19.97
CA ALA A 553 -22.89 3.96 18.90
C ALA A 553 -21.36 4.04 18.80
N ALA A 554 -20.86 4.30 17.58
CA ALA A 554 -19.45 4.63 17.37
C ALA A 554 -19.00 5.77 18.29
N TYR A 555 -17.73 5.79 18.66
CA TYR A 555 -17.18 6.79 19.57
C TYR A 555 -17.38 8.23 19.05
N GLU A 556 -17.36 8.41 17.73
CA GLU A 556 -17.63 9.67 17.03
C GLU A 556 -19.05 10.21 17.22
N ALA A 557 -20.01 9.39 17.69
CA ALA A 557 -21.38 9.81 17.98
C ALA A 557 -21.54 10.56 19.33
N HIS A 558 -20.46 10.73 20.10
CA HIS A 558 -20.42 11.49 21.36
C HIS A 558 -21.33 10.92 22.46
N GLN A 559 -21.68 9.63 22.38
CA GLN A 559 -22.50 8.94 23.37
C GLN A 559 -21.66 8.31 24.50
N GLU A 560 -20.41 7.93 24.21
CA GLU A 560 -19.46 7.45 25.21
C GLU A 560 -18.76 8.64 25.90
N LYS A 561 -19.04 8.82 27.20
CA LYS A 561 -18.57 9.97 28.01
C LYS A 561 -17.59 9.56 29.10
N GLY A 562 -17.41 8.25 29.32
CA GLY A 562 -16.58 7.69 30.36
C GLY A 562 -15.09 7.59 29.99
N ASP A 563 -14.31 7.11 30.94
CA ASP A 563 -12.92 6.72 30.73
C ASP A 563 -12.87 5.31 30.12
N VAL A 564 -12.58 5.23 28.83
CA VAL A 564 -12.57 4.01 28.03
C VAL A 564 -11.22 3.82 27.31
N PRO A 565 -10.92 2.62 26.77
CA PRO A 565 -9.78 2.45 25.88
C PRO A 565 -9.93 3.30 24.62
N VAL A 566 -9.14 4.38 24.53
CA VAL A 566 -9.06 5.23 23.33
C VAL A 566 -7.99 4.76 22.35
N MET A 567 -7.17 3.78 22.74
CA MET A 567 -6.25 3.05 21.88
C MET A 567 -6.00 1.68 22.47
N ILE A 568 -6.18 0.63 21.66
CA ILE A 568 -5.84 -0.75 22.02
C ILE A 568 -4.67 -1.20 21.16
N THR A 569 -3.64 -1.80 21.75
CA THR A 569 -2.43 -2.19 21.02
C THR A 569 -1.78 -3.45 21.57
N LYS A 570 -1.14 -4.24 20.68
CA LYS A 570 -0.27 -5.37 21.04
C LYS A 570 1.15 -4.92 21.40
N HIS A 571 1.56 -3.70 21.02
CA HIS A 571 2.78 -3.06 21.54
C HIS A 571 2.60 -2.79 23.03
N CYS A 572 3.52 -3.28 23.85
CA CYS A 572 3.40 -3.22 25.30
C CYS A 572 4.64 -2.56 25.88
N LEU A 573 4.48 -1.40 26.50
CA LEU A 573 5.63 -0.69 27.11
C LEU A 573 6.23 -1.46 28.28
N ARG A 574 5.43 -2.26 29.00
CA ARG A 574 6.02 -3.17 30.00
C ARG A 574 6.95 -4.19 29.37
N PHE A 575 6.60 -4.73 28.20
CA PHE A 575 7.50 -5.63 27.47
C PHE A 575 8.75 -4.90 26.95
N ALA A 576 8.58 -3.71 26.38
CA ALA A 576 9.68 -2.91 25.85
C ALA A 576 10.72 -2.49 26.92
N PHE A 577 10.28 -2.33 28.17
CA PHE A 577 11.14 -1.93 29.29
C PHE A 577 11.46 -3.08 30.27
N ASN A 578 11.29 -4.35 29.87
CA ASN A 578 11.57 -5.53 30.70
C ASN A 578 10.78 -5.59 32.03
N LEU A 579 9.58 -5.00 32.05
CA LEU A 579 8.62 -4.99 33.15
C LEU A 579 7.46 -5.98 32.95
N CYS A 580 7.52 -6.84 31.92
CA CYS A 580 6.47 -7.78 31.58
C CYS A 580 6.47 -9.00 32.51
N PRO A 581 5.33 -9.31 33.17
CA PRO A 581 5.22 -10.50 34.02
C PRO A 581 5.48 -11.82 33.27
N LYS A 582 5.17 -11.87 31.96
CA LYS A 582 5.40 -13.07 31.12
C LYS A 582 6.89 -13.30 30.78
N GLN A 583 7.72 -12.25 30.79
CA GLN A 583 9.18 -12.36 30.58
C GLN A 583 9.92 -12.75 31.86
N ALA A 584 9.41 -12.29 33.01
CA ALA A 584 10.08 -12.39 34.31
C ALA A 584 9.89 -13.76 35.01
N LYS A 585 9.86 -14.88 34.27
CA LYS A 585 9.89 -16.23 34.86
C LYS A 585 11.21 -16.42 35.62
N GLY A 586 11.24 -15.99 36.89
CA GLY A 586 12.36 -16.24 37.80
C GLY A 586 12.62 -15.22 38.91
N ASN A 587 12.26 -13.92 38.82
CA ASN A 587 12.78 -12.95 39.82
C ASN A 587 12.00 -11.64 40.07
N ILE A 588 10.70 -11.52 39.77
CA ILE A 588 9.91 -10.31 40.12
C ILE A 588 8.70 -10.66 41.02
N LYS A 589 8.63 -10.03 42.20
CA LYS A 589 7.60 -10.22 43.24
C LYS A 589 6.18 -9.77 42.88
N SER A 590 5.95 -9.17 41.71
CA SER A 590 4.63 -8.68 41.28
C SER A 590 4.13 -9.45 40.06
N TRP A 591 3.06 -10.22 40.25
CA TRP A 591 2.47 -11.10 39.24
C TRP A 591 1.40 -10.33 38.42
N LYS A 592 1.08 -9.11 38.87
CA LYS A 592 0.02 -8.27 38.33
C LYS A 592 0.65 -7.07 37.63
N ALA A 593 0.30 -6.86 36.36
CA ALA A 593 0.70 -5.67 35.64
C ALA A 593 -0.01 -4.44 36.25
N THR A 594 0.75 -3.61 36.96
CA THR A 594 0.26 -2.33 37.50
C THR A 594 0.08 -1.32 36.38
N PRO A 595 -0.89 -0.38 36.50
CA PRO A 595 -1.04 0.72 35.55
C PRO A 595 0.23 1.56 35.42
N MET A 596 0.38 2.24 34.30
CA MET A 596 1.46 3.21 34.05
C MET A 596 0.85 4.50 33.49
N GLN A 597 1.64 5.56 33.36
CA GLN A 597 1.17 6.84 32.81
C GLN A 597 2.09 7.32 31.68
N LEU A 598 1.49 7.79 30.58
CA LEU A 598 2.17 8.61 29.58
C LEU A 598 1.85 10.07 29.83
N VAL A 599 2.89 10.90 29.90
CA VAL A 599 2.78 12.34 30.12
C VAL A 599 3.39 13.10 28.93
N ASN A 600 2.62 14.01 28.33
CA ASN A 600 3.09 14.96 27.32
C ASN A 600 2.48 16.33 27.62
N GLY A 601 3.31 17.30 28.02
CA GLY A 601 2.81 18.58 28.53
C GLY A 601 1.81 18.37 29.67
N ASP A 602 0.62 18.94 29.53
CA ASP A 602 -0.49 18.82 30.48
C ASP A 602 -1.35 17.55 30.28
N GLU A 603 -1.10 16.77 29.22
CA GLU A 603 -1.85 15.55 28.93
C GLU A 603 -1.27 14.36 29.70
N VAL A 604 -2.13 13.69 30.47
CA VAL A 604 -1.81 12.45 31.19
C VAL A 604 -2.75 11.34 30.73
N LEU A 605 -2.18 10.30 30.13
CA LEU A 605 -2.90 9.12 29.66
C LEU A 605 -2.56 7.92 30.52
N THR A 606 -3.56 7.21 31.02
CA THR A 606 -3.35 6.02 31.85
C THR A 606 -3.22 4.78 30.97
N LEU A 607 -2.18 3.99 31.18
CA LEU A 607 -1.97 2.70 30.54
C LEU A 607 -2.49 1.58 31.44
N LYS A 608 -3.44 0.79 30.94
CA LYS A 608 -3.84 -0.48 31.54
C LYS A 608 -3.31 -1.63 30.69
N PHE A 609 -3.06 -2.77 31.32
CA PHE A 609 -2.45 -3.93 30.67
C PHE A 609 -3.32 -5.16 30.86
N ASP A 610 -3.83 -5.71 29.75
CA ASP A 610 -4.46 -7.02 29.75
C ASP A 610 -3.46 -8.07 29.27
N CYS A 611 -2.83 -8.74 30.24
CA CYS A 611 -1.79 -9.71 29.95
C CYS A 611 -2.33 -10.98 29.29
N ARG A 612 -3.64 -11.29 29.34
CA ARG A 612 -4.17 -12.52 28.72
C ARG A 612 -4.09 -12.47 27.19
N PRO A 613 -4.71 -11.50 26.49
CA PRO A 613 -4.55 -11.28 25.05
C PRO A 613 -3.23 -10.57 24.68
N CYS A 614 -2.41 -10.19 25.67
CA CYS A 614 -1.18 -9.41 25.50
C CYS A 614 -1.43 -8.02 24.90
N GLU A 615 -2.36 -7.28 25.52
CA GLU A 615 -2.78 -5.96 25.10
C GLU A 615 -2.37 -4.88 26.11
N MET A 616 -2.06 -3.70 25.59
CA MET A 616 -1.96 -2.45 26.34
C MET A 616 -3.07 -1.53 25.87
N HIS A 617 -3.82 -0.99 26.83
CA HIS A 617 -4.92 -0.07 26.59
C HIS A 617 -4.51 1.32 27.07
N VAL A 618 -4.56 2.30 26.18
CA VAL A 618 -4.46 3.71 26.54
C VAL A 618 -5.86 4.18 26.91
N ILE A 619 -6.06 4.50 28.17
CA ILE A 619 -7.33 4.95 28.72
C ILE A 619 -7.41 6.47 28.63
N GLY A 620 -8.54 6.96 28.16
CA GLY A 620 -8.86 8.37 28.12
C GLY A 620 -10.37 8.60 28.00
N LYS A 621 -10.75 9.87 28.01
CA LYS A 621 -12.14 10.32 27.85
C LYS A 621 -12.22 11.45 26.84
N MET A 622 -13.38 11.61 26.22
CA MET A 622 -13.62 12.73 25.31
C MET A 622 -13.58 14.06 26.07
N LYS A 623 -12.82 15.04 25.57
CA LYS A 623 -12.75 16.36 26.20
C LYS A 623 -14.09 17.08 26.09
N HIS A 624 -14.44 17.87 27.11
CA HIS A 624 -15.74 18.52 27.21
C HIS A 624 -16.06 19.45 26.04
N HIS A 625 -15.07 20.14 25.47
CA HIS A 625 -15.29 20.98 24.30
C HIS A 625 -15.57 20.16 23.02
N ILE A 626 -15.07 18.93 22.93
CA ILE A 626 -15.34 18.02 21.80
C ILE A 626 -16.78 17.51 21.85
N LEU A 627 -17.31 17.19 23.04
CA LEU A 627 -18.72 16.83 23.24
C LEU A 627 -19.71 17.94 22.81
N LYS A 628 -19.23 19.17 22.61
CA LYS A 628 -20.02 20.31 22.14
C LYS A 628 -19.86 20.58 20.64
N MET A 629 -18.93 19.89 19.97
CA MET A 629 -18.75 20.03 18.54
C MET A 629 -19.87 19.32 17.80
N PRO A 630 -20.22 19.77 16.58
CA PRO A 630 -21.07 18.99 15.68
C PRO A 630 -20.51 17.58 15.46
N LEU A 631 -21.39 16.61 15.23
CA LEU A 631 -20.97 15.26 14.92
C LEU A 631 -20.19 15.24 13.60
N PRO A 632 -19.04 14.57 13.51
CA PRO A 632 -18.29 14.50 12.26
C PRO A 632 -19.15 13.94 11.12
N GLY A 633 -19.32 14.71 10.04
CA GLY A 633 -20.17 14.32 8.91
C GLY A 633 -21.65 14.73 9.01
N SER A 634 -22.09 15.34 10.12
CA SER A 634 -23.46 15.86 10.27
C SER A 634 -23.68 17.26 9.69
N VAL A 635 -22.63 17.84 9.10
CA VAL A 635 -22.71 19.05 8.29
C VAL A 635 -22.24 18.62 6.91
N VAL A 636 -23.17 18.58 5.96
CA VAL A 636 -22.91 18.16 4.60
C VAL A 636 -21.95 19.16 3.95
N ALA A 637 -20.64 18.93 4.07
CA ALA A 637 -19.66 19.47 3.15
C ALA A 637 -19.69 18.59 1.89
N SER A 638 -20.83 18.54 1.20
CA SER A 638 -20.93 17.85 -0.08
C SER A 638 -20.20 18.70 -1.12
N VAL A 639 -19.23 18.11 -1.80
CA VAL A 639 -19.00 18.47 -3.20
C VAL A 639 -20.34 18.28 -3.89
N SER A 640 -20.94 19.35 -4.38
CA SER A 640 -22.31 19.26 -4.91
C SER A 640 -22.34 18.36 -6.16
N PRO A 641 -23.47 17.73 -6.49
CA PRO A 641 -23.62 17.00 -7.76
C PRO A 641 -23.21 17.83 -8.98
N GLU A 642 -23.39 19.15 -8.93
CA GLU A 642 -22.98 20.08 -9.98
C GLU A 642 -21.45 20.29 -10.02
N GLU A 643 -20.78 20.25 -8.87
CA GLU A 643 -19.32 20.25 -8.78
C GLU A 643 -18.71 18.91 -9.24
N LEU A 644 -19.36 17.79 -8.94
CA LEU A 644 -19.01 16.46 -9.45
C LEU A 644 -19.19 16.37 -10.97
N LEU A 645 -20.31 16.84 -11.52
CA LEU A 645 -20.60 16.85 -12.96
C LEU A 645 -19.60 17.73 -13.75
N LYS A 646 -19.11 18.83 -13.16
CA LYS A 646 -18.06 19.68 -13.78
C LYS A 646 -16.73 18.97 -13.94
N THR A 647 -16.50 17.87 -13.20
CA THR A 647 -15.28 17.07 -13.35
C THR A 647 -15.36 16.03 -14.44
N LEU A 648 -16.55 15.58 -14.89
CA LEU A 648 -16.65 14.55 -15.93
C LEU A 648 -16.19 15.08 -17.31
N PRO A 649 -15.51 14.25 -18.12
CA PRO A 649 -15.17 14.64 -19.48
C PRO A 649 -16.45 14.84 -20.30
N LYS A 650 -16.59 16.03 -20.92
CA LYS A 650 -17.67 16.30 -21.87
C LYS A 650 -17.53 15.29 -23.03
N ARG A 651 -18.53 14.44 -23.24
CA ARG A 651 -18.65 13.65 -24.47
C ARG A 651 -18.58 14.62 -25.65
N LYS A 652 -17.55 14.50 -26.49
CA LYS A 652 -17.59 15.09 -27.82
C LYS A 652 -18.66 14.32 -28.59
N SER A 653 -19.76 15.01 -28.89
CA SER A 653 -20.79 14.57 -29.82
C SER A 653 -20.23 14.36 -31.22
#